data_AF-A0A1H9KVL6-F1
#
_entry.id   AF-A0A1H9KVL6-F1
#
_cell.length_a   1.000
_cell.length_b   1.000
_cell.length_c   1.000
_cell.angle_alpha   90.00
_cell.angle_beta   90.00
_cell.angle_gamma   90.00
#
_symmetry.space_group_name_H-M   'P 1'
#
loop_
_entity.id
_entity.type
_entity.pdbx_description
1 polymer ?
#
loop_
_entity_poly.entity_id
_entity_poly.type
_entity_poly.pdbx_seq_one_letter_code
_entity_poly.pdbx_strand_id
1 'polypeptide(L)'
;MGNRPRARNAPVPVRVRPPRRGLGVLLLVLGVVVFALLRGVDALAPEPTPSDVYTEHVVLVGVPGRSALTDADRTVLGAHLEDAQTGTVNTRARYVGSCAAASWTTLGAGRRAAVDDLCAPAVAPAGAGARVTDWDARLAAAAARRGDARLGTLAGSVPGCVAAVGPGAALAAANSDGSVASYTDAAAFVAGGEKLSCPVTLVDAGDASDAVITALAARDDVTLLVSGMGPAAGSDDPAMGVFYRIGTTLPGFVTSASTRREGIVTLTDVTRELVDVGRGSSAAVATIDGSPLEVYPADLSLPVVEAQVREVAALSDASVTGYLSLAAGGTLLALLALVGVWRRWWLLPERVLTLGSVLLAGMMLTGAVPWARSGSPGLAVGVAVWSVITVLTFLALGLSRLLRVPPPVAGALVSAVAFTVDAALGGPFEPGSLLNSRPVFGLRWYGFGNVTFAAYAAAVLVVAGWVAHRLLQARRRRAAVVAVGVIGGVMALCEGWPSMGSDFGGIIGMVPAVVWFCLALSGARITWLRALLVGAAGVVAVAAVSVADWSRGPDRRSHLGNFVQRVLDGDAVDVVSRKAVASAETILSVQGVVSVVVGVALWWVMLRWAVPRLQGRFTTLRPTLVAILLMAVVGTLANDGGIGVWQPATAYATTVVGCLWAASLRAGRRSGSSPSPLRRGTPRA
;
A
#
# COMPACT_ATOMS: atom_id res chain seq x y z
N MET A 1 -28.28 -23.23 -64.28
CA MET A 1 -27.54 -23.83 -63.15
C MET A 1 -26.11 -23.31 -63.15
N GLY A 2 -25.60 -22.87 -62.00
CA GLY A 2 -24.18 -22.54 -61.80
C GLY A 2 -23.88 -21.08 -61.44
N ASN A 3 -24.26 -20.61 -60.25
CA ASN A 3 -23.83 -19.31 -59.72
C ASN A 3 -22.83 -19.54 -58.57
N ARG A 4 -21.55 -19.25 -58.81
CA ARG A 4 -20.48 -19.27 -57.79
C ARG A 4 -20.62 -18.06 -56.85
N PRO A 5 -20.43 -18.19 -55.52
CA PRO A 5 -20.45 -17.04 -54.64
C PRO A 5 -19.13 -16.24 -54.75
N ARG A 6 -19.26 -14.92 -54.91
CA ARG A 6 -18.15 -13.95 -54.87
C ARG A 6 -17.48 -13.96 -53.50
N ALA A 7 -16.16 -14.14 -53.48
CA ALA A 7 -15.32 -14.03 -52.31
C ALA A 7 -15.44 -12.63 -51.67
N ARG A 8 -15.73 -12.58 -50.37
CA ARG A 8 -15.66 -11.36 -49.55
C ARG A 8 -14.20 -10.92 -49.46
N ASN A 9 -13.93 -9.67 -49.83
CA ASN A 9 -12.63 -9.03 -49.71
C ASN A 9 -12.10 -9.12 -48.27
N ALA A 10 -11.03 -9.90 -48.08
CA ALA A 10 -10.24 -9.89 -46.86
C ALA A 10 -9.51 -8.53 -46.73
N PRO A 11 -9.41 -7.94 -45.53
CA PRO A 11 -8.67 -6.70 -45.35
C PRO A 11 -7.19 -6.88 -45.71
N VAL A 12 -6.66 -5.94 -46.50
CA VAL A 12 -5.26 -5.92 -46.93
C VAL A 12 -4.36 -5.87 -45.69
N PRO A 13 -3.42 -6.81 -45.52
CA PRO A 13 -2.49 -6.78 -44.39
C PRO A 13 -1.55 -5.58 -44.53
N VAL A 14 -1.58 -4.68 -43.55
CA VAL A 14 -0.61 -3.58 -43.44
C VAL A 14 0.79 -4.20 -43.27
N ARG A 15 1.62 -4.10 -44.32
CA ARG A 15 3.03 -4.54 -44.27
C ARG A 15 3.79 -3.66 -43.28
N VAL A 16 4.01 -4.17 -42.07
CA VAL A 16 4.91 -3.56 -41.08
C VAL A 16 6.31 -4.13 -41.35
N ARG A 17 7.29 -3.25 -41.64
CA ARG A 17 8.69 -3.65 -41.79
C ARG A 17 9.16 -4.36 -40.50
N PRO A 18 9.89 -5.49 -40.59
CA PRO A 18 10.38 -6.16 -39.40
C PRO A 18 11.34 -5.23 -38.64
N PRO A 19 11.25 -5.17 -37.29
CA PRO A 19 12.21 -4.40 -36.50
C PRO A 19 13.62 -4.97 -36.72
N ARG A 20 14.60 -4.09 -36.92
CA ARG A 20 16.01 -4.45 -36.98
C ARG A 20 16.39 -5.16 -35.69
N ARG A 21 17.03 -6.34 -35.77
CA ARG A 21 17.37 -7.18 -34.60
C ARG A 21 18.12 -6.42 -33.50
N GLY A 22 18.92 -5.41 -33.85
CA GLY A 22 19.66 -4.58 -32.90
C GLY A 22 18.80 -3.61 -32.08
N LEU A 23 17.65 -3.16 -32.58
CA LEU A 23 16.81 -2.17 -31.87
C LEU A 23 16.20 -2.75 -30.59
N GLY A 24 15.79 -4.03 -30.62
CA GLY A 24 15.20 -4.68 -29.44
C GLY A 24 16.21 -4.90 -28.31
N VAL A 25 17.44 -5.28 -28.66
CA VAL A 25 18.54 -5.41 -27.69
C VAL A 25 18.92 -4.04 -27.12
N LEU A 26 19.02 -3.02 -27.97
CA LEU A 26 19.32 -1.66 -27.54
C LEU A 26 18.27 -1.12 -26.56
N LEU A 27 16.97 -1.32 -26.83
CA LEU A 27 15.90 -0.89 -25.93
C LEU A 27 15.92 -1.63 -24.59
N LEU A 28 16.26 -2.93 -24.60
CA LEU A 28 16.41 -3.69 -23.37
C LEU A 28 17.60 -3.21 -22.55
N VAL A 29 18.75 -3.00 -23.18
CA VAL A 29 19.94 -2.45 -22.52
C VAL A 29 19.65 -1.06 -21.96
N LEU A 30 18.99 -0.19 -22.74
CA LEU A 30 18.58 1.14 -22.28
C LEU A 30 17.64 1.03 -21.08
N GLY A 31 16.67 0.12 -21.09
CA GLY A 31 15.77 -0.10 -19.96
C GLY A 31 16.51 -0.54 -18.69
N VAL A 32 17.49 -1.45 -18.81
CA VAL A 32 18.33 -1.89 -17.68
C VAL A 32 19.19 -0.74 -17.16
N VAL A 33 19.80 0.06 -18.04
CA VAL A 33 20.60 1.22 -17.66
C VAL A 33 19.74 2.26 -16.93
N VAL A 34 18.56 2.60 -17.47
CA VAL A 34 17.63 3.52 -16.82
C VAL A 34 17.20 2.99 -15.46
N PHE A 35 16.87 1.70 -15.35
CA PHE A 35 16.51 1.09 -14.06
C PHE A 35 17.67 1.19 -13.05
N ALA A 36 18.90 0.87 -13.47
CA ALA A 36 20.09 0.98 -12.62
C ALA A 36 20.36 2.43 -12.20
N LEU A 37 20.17 3.40 -13.08
CA LEU A 37 20.28 4.82 -12.75
C LEU A 37 19.23 5.25 -11.72
N LEU A 38 17.98 4.81 -11.86
CA LEU A 38 16.93 5.07 -10.87
C LEU A 38 17.26 4.46 -9.51
N ARG A 39 17.78 3.22 -9.48
CA ARG A 39 18.31 2.61 -8.24
C ARG A 39 19.49 3.39 -7.66
N GLY A 40 20.33 3.96 -8.51
CA GLY A 40 21.43 4.84 -8.10
C GLY A 40 20.93 6.14 -7.46
N VAL A 41 19.84 6.72 -7.97
CA VAL A 41 19.18 7.89 -7.37
C VAL A 41 18.60 7.56 -6.00
N ASP A 42 17.90 6.44 -5.87
CA ASP A 42 17.38 5.95 -4.56
C ASP A 42 18.50 5.78 -3.52
N ALA A 43 19.65 5.24 -3.95
CA ALA A 43 20.81 5.07 -3.07
C ALA A 43 21.47 6.38 -2.60
N LEU A 44 21.09 7.53 -3.15
CA LEU A 44 21.55 8.86 -2.70
C LEU A 44 20.62 9.48 -1.64
N ALA A 45 19.48 8.85 -1.33
CA ALA A 45 18.58 9.34 -0.29
C ALA A 45 19.31 9.36 1.07
N PRO A 46 19.09 10.40 1.90
CA PRO A 46 19.68 10.45 3.22
C PRO A 46 19.21 9.24 4.05
N GLU A 47 20.14 8.58 4.73
CA GLU A 47 19.80 7.56 5.71
C GLU A 47 19.45 8.21 7.05
N PRO A 48 18.41 7.74 7.73
CA PRO A 48 18.10 8.22 9.07
C PRO A 48 19.18 7.79 10.06
N THR A 49 19.38 8.59 11.10
CA THR A 49 20.38 8.34 12.15
C THR A 49 19.71 7.60 13.32
N PRO A 50 20.30 6.51 13.85
CA PRO A 50 19.84 5.91 15.10
C PRO A 50 19.79 6.95 16.21
N SER A 51 18.74 6.91 17.02
CA SER A 51 18.59 7.86 18.13
C SER A 51 18.32 7.12 19.44
N ASP A 52 19.41 6.78 20.12
CA ASP A 52 19.37 6.13 21.43
C ASP A 52 18.88 7.09 22.54
N VAL A 53 18.34 6.50 23.60
CA VAL A 53 17.93 7.21 24.82
C VAL A 53 18.97 6.96 25.92
N TYR A 54 19.47 8.03 26.52
CA TYR A 54 20.62 7.99 27.44
C TYR A 54 20.27 8.30 28.89
N THR A 55 19.01 8.63 29.19
CA THR A 55 18.57 8.99 30.55
C THR A 55 18.24 7.76 31.39
N GLU A 56 18.32 7.92 32.72
CA GLU A 56 17.92 6.86 33.66
C GLU A 56 16.40 6.65 33.70
N HIS A 57 15.63 7.68 33.32
CA HIS A 57 14.18 7.67 33.35
C HIS A 57 13.58 8.12 32.02
N VAL A 58 12.68 7.30 31.49
CA VAL A 58 11.88 7.61 30.29
C VAL A 58 10.43 7.71 30.68
N VAL A 59 9.81 8.85 30.36
CA VAL A 59 8.40 9.09 30.69
C VAL A 59 7.61 9.27 29.40
N LEU A 60 6.58 8.45 29.21
CA LEU A 60 5.62 8.62 28.12
C LEU A 60 4.33 9.22 28.67
N VAL A 61 4.02 10.45 28.25
CA VAL A 61 2.71 11.06 28.49
C VAL A 61 1.80 10.80 27.28
N GLY A 62 0.81 9.95 27.48
CA GLY A 62 -0.19 9.61 26.47
C GLY A 62 -1.43 10.48 26.64
N VAL A 63 -1.85 11.18 25.59
CA VAL A 63 -2.94 12.16 25.65
C VAL A 63 -4.07 11.80 24.68
N PRO A 64 -5.26 11.40 25.17
CA PRO A 64 -6.39 11.07 24.33
C PRO A 64 -6.78 12.18 23.36
N GLY A 65 -6.94 11.87 22.07
CA GLY A 65 -7.43 12.81 21.06
C GLY A 65 -6.49 13.96 20.68
N ARG A 66 -5.23 13.94 21.11
CA ARG A 66 -4.23 14.98 20.78
C ARG A 66 -3.72 14.83 19.34
N SER A 67 -4.46 15.34 18.36
CA SER A 67 -4.12 15.30 16.92
C SER A 67 -3.43 16.57 16.40
N ALA A 68 -3.37 17.63 17.21
CA ALA A 68 -2.69 18.89 16.92
C ALA A 68 -1.95 19.41 18.16
N LEU A 69 -0.97 20.30 17.95
CA LEU A 69 -0.21 20.93 19.04
C LEU A 69 -1.11 21.86 19.87
N THR A 70 -1.07 21.71 21.19
CA THR A 70 -1.66 22.67 22.14
C THR A 70 -0.69 23.81 22.44
N ASP A 71 -1.15 24.81 23.20
CA ASP A 71 -0.27 25.91 23.64
C ASP A 71 0.85 25.43 24.58
N ALA A 72 0.59 24.39 25.37
CA ALA A 72 1.63 23.74 26.17
C ALA A 72 2.68 23.08 25.27
N ASP A 73 2.26 22.36 24.22
CA ASP A 73 3.21 21.77 23.26
C ASP A 73 4.07 22.83 22.58
N ARG A 74 3.46 23.94 22.15
CA ARG A 74 4.20 25.05 21.52
C ARG A 74 5.25 25.63 22.45
N THR A 75 4.89 25.80 23.71
CA THR A 75 5.79 26.36 24.73
C THR A 75 6.96 25.42 25.00
N VAL A 76 6.67 24.14 25.21
CA VAL A 76 7.68 23.10 25.46
C VAL A 76 8.58 22.90 24.24
N LEU A 77 8.01 22.62 23.06
CA LEU A 77 8.80 22.45 21.85
C LEU A 77 9.60 23.71 21.50
N GLY A 78 9.06 24.90 21.73
CA GLY A 78 9.77 26.17 21.51
C GLY A 78 11.03 26.32 22.37
N ALA A 79 11.04 25.75 23.57
CA ALA A 79 12.21 25.72 24.45
C ALA A 79 13.21 24.60 24.09
N HIS A 80 12.75 23.57 23.36
CA HIS A 80 13.51 22.34 23.08
C HIS A 80 13.79 22.11 21.58
N LEU A 81 13.79 23.14 20.73
CA LEU A 81 13.97 22.95 19.28
C LEU A 81 15.34 22.35 18.91
N GLU A 82 16.36 22.48 19.76
CA GLU A 82 17.71 21.96 19.54
C GLU A 82 17.88 20.50 19.99
N ASP A 83 16.99 19.98 20.83
CA ASP A 83 17.04 18.64 21.41
C ASP A 83 15.72 17.85 21.24
N ALA A 84 14.79 18.36 20.44
CA ALA A 84 13.50 17.73 20.15
C ALA A 84 13.52 16.88 18.88
N GLN A 85 12.80 15.77 18.94
CA GLN A 85 12.50 14.94 17.77
C GLN A 85 10.99 14.82 17.62
N THR A 86 10.46 15.20 16.47
CA THR A 86 9.01 15.43 16.28
C THR A 86 8.43 14.60 15.15
N GLY A 87 7.12 14.37 15.20
CA GLY A 87 6.38 13.66 14.17
C GLY A 87 4.93 13.42 14.54
N THR A 88 4.37 12.38 13.96
CA THR A 88 3.00 11.92 14.21
C THR A 88 3.00 10.43 14.44
N VAL A 89 2.07 9.97 15.27
CA VAL A 89 1.94 8.56 15.64
C VAL A 89 0.63 7.98 15.12
N ASN A 90 0.72 6.82 14.49
CA ASN A 90 -0.45 6.02 14.15
C ASN A 90 -0.94 5.30 15.41
N THR A 91 -2.08 5.74 15.91
CA THR A 91 -2.67 5.26 17.17
C THR A 91 -3.71 4.16 16.98
N ARG A 92 -4.05 3.85 15.74
CA ARG A 92 -5.18 3.00 15.41
C ARG A 92 -4.89 1.53 15.65
N ALA A 93 -5.78 0.87 16.38
CA ALA A 93 -5.80 -0.57 16.50
C ALA A 93 -6.19 -1.25 15.17
N ARG A 94 -5.82 -2.52 15.02
CA ARG A 94 -6.06 -3.32 13.80
C ARG A 94 -7.55 -3.60 13.55
N TYR A 95 -8.38 -3.51 14.58
CA TYR A 95 -9.82 -3.84 14.56
C TYR A 95 -10.62 -2.81 15.38
N VAL A 96 -11.95 -2.78 15.16
CA VAL A 96 -12.94 -1.85 15.74
C VAL A 96 -12.74 -1.63 17.25
N GLY A 97 -13.09 -0.42 17.74
CA GLY A 97 -12.82 0.04 19.12
C GLY A 97 -11.89 1.26 19.12
N SER A 98 -12.26 2.31 18.38
CA SER A 98 -11.50 3.56 18.27
C SER A 98 -11.62 4.35 19.58
N CYS A 99 -10.85 3.95 20.59
CA CYS A 99 -10.74 4.68 21.84
C CYS A 99 -9.32 4.58 22.39
N ALA A 100 -8.96 5.49 23.30
CA ALA A 100 -7.62 5.56 23.88
C ALA A 100 -7.18 4.25 24.55
N ALA A 101 -8.10 3.48 25.14
CA ALA A 101 -7.80 2.17 25.74
C ALA A 101 -7.21 1.17 24.72
N ALA A 102 -7.62 1.23 23.46
CA ALA A 102 -7.06 0.40 22.40
C ALA A 102 -5.60 0.77 22.07
N SER A 103 -5.28 2.07 22.11
CA SER A 103 -3.91 2.58 21.96
C SER A 103 -3.02 2.16 23.12
N TRP A 104 -3.49 2.30 24.36
CA TRP A 104 -2.76 1.83 25.55
C TRP A 104 -2.55 0.31 25.54
N THR A 105 -3.57 -0.46 25.19
CA THR A 105 -3.47 -1.93 25.08
C THR A 105 -2.49 -2.33 23.97
N THR A 106 -2.50 -1.62 22.84
CA THR A 106 -1.53 -1.83 21.73
C THR A 106 -0.10 -1.51 22.16
N LEU A 107 0.10 -0.42 22.91
CA LEU A 107 1.38 -0.05 23.48
C LEU A 107 1.90 -1.14 24.43
N GLY A 108 1.07 -1.59 25.39
CA GLY A 108 1.47 -2.64 26.33
C GLY A 108 1.75 -4.01 25.67
N ALA A 109 1.09 -4.29 24.55
CA ALA A 109 1.26 -5.55 23.84
C ALA A 109 2.44 -5.58 22.85
N GLY A 110 3.00 -4.41 22.48
CA GLY A 110 4.01 -4.31 21.42
C GLY A 110 3.53 -4.73 20.03
N ARG A 111 2.20 -4.87 19.87
CA ARG A 111 1.51 -5.28 18.66
C ARG A 111 0.09 -4.73 18.70
N ARG A 112 -0.48 -4.40 17.54
CA ARG A 112 -1.86 -3.92 17.45
C ARG A 112 -2.83 -4.91 18.11
N ALA A 113 -3.48 -4.44 19.18
CA ALA A 113 -4.41 -5.23 19.99
C ALA A 113 -5.84 -4.67 19.86
N ALA A 114 -6.83 -5.56 19.90
CA ALA A 114 -8.24 -5.20 19.93
C ALA A 114 -8.71 -5.12 21.40
N VAL A 115 -9.70 -4.26 21.66
CA VAL A 115 -10.33 -4.12 22.98
C VAL A 115 -11.85 -4.29 22.94
N ASP A 116 -12.41 -4.62 21.76
CA ASP A 116 -13.84 -4.61 21.49
C ASP A 116 -14.50 -3.31 22.06
N ASP A 117 -15.45 -3.41 22.98
CA ASP A 117 -16.15 -2.26 23.59
C ASP A 117 -15.54 -1.80 24.94
N LEU A 118 -14.38 -2.35 25.35
CA LEU A 118 -13.71 -2.09 26.64
C LEU A 118 -12.93 -0.76 26.65
N CYS A 119 -13.63 0.34 26.36
CA CYS A 119 -13.04 1.68 26.25
C CYS A 119 -12.74 2.37 27.58
N ALA A 120 -13.40 1.96 28.67
CA ALA A 120 -13.10 2.44 30.02
C ALA A 120 -12.19 1.42 30.73
N PRO A 121 -10.96 1.78 31.13
CA PRO A 121 -10.12 0.90 31.92
C PRO A 121 -10.70 0.69 33.32
N ALA A 122 -10.72 -0.55 33.80
CA ALA A 122 -11.13 -0.87 35.17
C ALA A 122 -9.89 -1.23 36.00
N VAL A 123 -9.51 -0.36 36.95
CA VAL A 123 -8.26 -0.47 37.71
C VAL A 123 -8.56 -0.37 39.20
N ALA A 124 -8.02 -1.31 39.99
CA ALA A 124 -8.12 -1.32 41.45
C ALA A 124 -6.71 -1.23 42.06
N PRO A 125 -6.42 -0.22 42.91
CA PRO A 125 -5.15 -0.14 43.63
C PRO A 125 -4.88 -1.39 44.49
N ALA A 126 -3.62 -1.81 44.55
CA ALA A 126 -3.18 -2.99 45.27
C ALA A 126 -1.78 -2.76 45.86
N GLY A 127 -1.73 -2.27 47.11
CA GLY A 127 -0.47 -1.88 47.75
C GLY A 127 0.17 -0.68 47.05
N ALA A 128 1.45 -0.79 46.67
CA ALA A 128 2.16 0.22 45.86
C ALA A 128 1.82 0.14 44.36
N GLY A 129 1.12 -0.91 43.94
CA GLY A 129 0.74 -1.19 42.56
C GLY A 129 -0.78 -1.13 42.34
N ALA A 130 -1.24 -1.78 41.28
CA ALA A 130 -2.66 -1.93 40.98
C ALA A 130 -2.95 -3.24 40.25
N ARG A 131 -4.24 -3.53 40.03
CA ARG A 131 -4.71 -4.62 39.17
C ARG A 131 -5.74 -4.10 38.18
N VAL A 132 -5.56 -4.47 36.92
CA VAL A 132 -6.59 -4.27 35.88
C VAL A 132 -7.65 -5.34 36.07
N THR A 133 -8.84 -4.96 36.54
CA THR A 133 -9.88 -5.92 36.98
C THR A 133 -10.64 -6.54 35.82
N ASP A 134 -10.66 -5.89 34.65
CA ASP A 134 -11.25 -6.39 33.40
C ASP A 134 -10.24 -7.14 32.50
N TRP A 135 -9.09 -7.55 33.04
CA TRP A 135 -7.98 -8.13 32.26
C TRP A 135 -8.36 -9.36 31.45
N ASP A 136 -9.13 -10.29 32.02
CA ASP A 136 -9.56 -11.51 31.33
C ASP A 136 -10.44 -11.19 30.11
N ALA A 137 -11.29 -10.17 30.21
CA ALA A 137 -12.11 -9.71 29.09
C ALA A 137 -11.25 -9.07 27.99
N ARG A 138 -10.18 -8.34 28.36
CA ARG A 138 -9.21 -7.77 27.41
C ARG A 138 -8.39 -8.86 26.71
N LEU A 139 -7.96 -9.89 27.44
CA LEU A 139 -7.30 -11.06 26.87
C LEU A 139 -8.23 -11.77 25.87
N ALA A 140 -9.51 -11.94 26.23
CA ALA A 140 -10.51 -12.51 25.34
C ALA A 140 -10.70 -11.65 24.08
N ALA A 141 -10.81 -10.32 24.20
CA ALA A 141 -10.94 -9.40 23.07
C ALA A 141 -9.72 -9.44 22.13
N ALA A 142 -8.51 -9.43 22.71
CA ALA A 142 -7.27 -9.55 21.95
C ALA A 142 -7.18 -10.89 21.19
N ALA A 143 -7.66 -11.99 21.81
CA ALA A 143 -7.68 -13.33 21.21
C ALA A 143 -8.82 -13.54 20.20
N ALA A 144 -10.00 -12.96 20.43
CA ALA A 144 -11.22 -13.19 19.65
C ALA A 144 -11.08 -12.80 18.17
N ARG A 145 -10.23 -11.81 17.88
CA ARG A 145 -9.92 -11.37 16.52
C ARG A 145 -8.74 -12.12 15.89
N ARG A 146 -8.37 -13.27 16.46
CA ARG A 146 -7.22 -14.11 16.06
C ARG A 146 -5.94 -13.28 15.93
N GLY A 147 -5.80 -12.26 16.76
CA GLY A 147 -4.59 -11.45 16.85
C GLY A 147 -3.47 -12.26 17.52
N ASP A 148 -2.23 -11.98 17.14
CA ASP A 148 -1.04 -12.51 17.81
C ASP A 148 -0.58 -11.59 18.96
N ALA A 149 -1.37 -10.58 19.35
CA ALA A 149 -1.04 -9.65 20.42
C ALA A 149 -0.99 -10.38 21.77
N ARG A 150 0.12 -10.24 22.49
CA ARG A 150 0.30 -10.78 23.84
C ARG A 150 0.30 -9.62 24.82
N LEU A 151 -0.76 -9.52 25.63
CA LEU A 151 -0.86 -8.43 26.60
C LEU A 151 0.21 -8.60 27.69
N GLY A 152 0.74 -7.47 28.17
CA GLY A 152 1.82 -7.40 29.15
C GLY A 152 3.23 -7.66 28.61
N THR A 153 3.41 -7.64 27.29
CA THR A 153 4.73 -7.78 26.65
C THR A 153 5.67 -6.65 27.05
N LEU A 154 5.20 -5.39 27.09
CA LEU A 154 6.01 -4.24 27.48
C LEU A 154 6.57 -4.40 28.91
N ALA A 155 5.70 -4.61 29.89
CA ALA A 155 6.09 -4.77 31.29
C ALA A 155 7.05 -5.96 31.51
N GLY A 156 6.79 -7.09 30.84
CA GLY A 156 7.68 -8.26 30.91
C GLY A 156 8.99 -8.09 30.15
N SER A 157 9.08 -7.11 29.25
CA SER A 157 10.28 -6.85 28.47
C SER A 157 11.14 -5.77 29.08
N VAL A 158 10.63 -4.72 29.72
CA VAL A 158 11.46 -3.64 30.30
C VAL A 158 12.32 -4.16 31.48
N PRO A 159 13.62 -3.81 31.58
CA PRO A 159 14.41 -4.14 32.77
C PRO A 159 13.92 -3.36 33.98
N GLY A 160 13.75 -4.03 35.12
CA GLY A 160 13.26 -3.38 36.35
C GLY A 160 11.74 -3.36 36.40
N CYS A 161 11.13 -2.17 36.37
CA CYS A 161 9.69 -2.00 36.46
C CYS A 161 9.16 -0.94 35.48
N VAL A 162 7.86 -1.01 35.21
CA VAL A 162 7.09 0.02 34.50
C VAL A 162 6.08 0.60 35.48
N ALA A 163 6.18 1.89 35.77
CA ALA A 163 5.19 2.60 36.59
C ALA A 163 4.04 3.10 35.71
N ALA A 164 2.83 3.11 36.28
CA ALA A 164 1.64 3.68 35.67
C ALA A 164 1.11 4.84 36.50
N VAL A 165 0.81 5.94 35.82
CA VAL A 165 0.07 7.07 36.37
C VAL A 165 -1.27 7.16 35.66
N GLY A 166 -2.36 6.85 36.37
CA GLY A 166 -3.70 6.85 35.82
C GLY A 166 -4.12 5.57 35.06
N PRO A 167 -5.42 5.46 34.73
CA PRO A 167 -6.06 4.20 34.36
C PRO A 167 -5.66 3.68 32.97
N GLY A 168 -5.46 4.54 31.97
CA GLY A 168 -5.00 4.12 30.65
C GLY A 168 -3.56 3.60 30.68
N ALA A 169 -2.67 4.30 31.41
CA ALA A 169 -1.29 3.87 31.61
C ALA A 169 -1.20 2.48 32.29
N ALA A 170 -2.11 2.18 33.22
CA ALA A 170 -2.18 0.87 33.87
C ALA A 170 -2.44 -0.28 32.88
N LEU A 171 -3.19 -0.05 31.79
CA LEU A 171 -3.42 -1.07 30.76
C LEU A 171 -2.11 -1.45 30.03
N ALA A 172 -1.25 -0.47 29.79
CA ALA A 172 0.01 -0.68 29.09
C ALA A 172 1.12 -1.23 30.01
N ALA A 173 1.11 -0.81 31.28
CA ALA A 173 2.09 -1.22 32.29
C ALA A 173 1.74 -2.57 32.97
N ALA A 174 0.56 -3.13 32.71
CA ALA A 174 0.14 -4.40 33.28
C ALA A 174 1.04 -5.56 32.81
N ASN A 175 1.38 -6.46 33.74
CA ASN A 175 1.99 -7.74 33.46
C ASN A 175 1.00 -8.69 32.76
N SER A 176 1.48 -9.85 32.31
CA SER A 176 0.64 -10.86 31.65
C SER A 176 -0.56 -11.34 32.48
N ASP A 177 -0.53 -11.18 33.80
CA ASP A 177 -1.60 -11.54 34.74
C ASP A 177 -2.53 -10.36 35.13
N GLY A 178 -2.31 -9.17 34.56
CA GLY A 178 -3.07 -7.96 34.82
C GLY A 178 -2.62 -7.16 36.05
N SER A 179 -1.55 -7.59 36.74
CA SER A 179 -0.95 -6.82 37.84
C SER A 179 -0.07 -5.68 37.32
N VAL A 180 -0.04 -4.55 38.04
CA VAL A 180 0.80 -3.38 37.73
C VAL A 180 1.74 -3.16 38.91
N ALA A 181 3.05 -3.07 38.64
CA ALA A 181 4.08 -3.05 39.68
C ALA A 181 4.05 -1.78 40.55
N SER A 182 3.89 -0.61 39.93
CA SER A 182 3.81 0.69 40.60
C SER A 182 2.66 1.48 39.97
N TYR A 183 1.72 1.93 40.79
CA TYR A 183 0.55 2.68 40.31
C TYR A 183 0.26 3.90 41.20
N THR A 184 0.01 5.04 40.56
CA THR A 184 -0.39 6.28 41.22
C THR A 184 -1.53 6.93 40.43
N ASP A 185 -2.52 7.50 41.10
CA ASP A 185 -3.53 8.31 40.41
C ASP A 185 -2.94 9.64 39.93
N ALA A 186 -3.40 10.14 38.77
CA ALA A 186 -2.86 11.35 38.15
C ALA A 186 -2.82 12.57 39.10
N ALA A 187 -3.90 12.80 39.87
CA ALA A 187 -3.96 13.91 40.82
C ALA A 187 -2.91 13.77 41.94
N ALA A 188 -2.68 12.55 42.43
CA ALA A 188 -1.68 12.28 43.45
C ALA A 188 -0.24 12.40 42.90
N PHE A 189 -0.03 12.01 41.64
CA PHE A 189 1.25 12.18 40.95
C PHE A 189 1.62 13.66 40.80
N VAL A 190 0.68 14.49 40.35
CA VAL A 190 0.87 15.95 40.26
C VAL A 190 1.11 16.57 41.63
N ALA A 191 0.28 16.24 42.63
CA ALA A 191 0.46 16.74 43.99
C ALA A 191 1.80 16.30 44.63
N GLY A 192 2.34 15.17 44.18
CA GLY A 192 3.62 14.63 44.62
C GLY A 192 4.85 15.23 43.95
N GLY A 193 4.68 16.15 42.99
CA GLY A 193 5.76 16.74 42.20
C GLY A 193 6.37 15.75 41.20
N GLU A 194 5.53 14.93 40.55
CA GLU A 194 5.91 14.05 39.43
C GLU A 194 7.08 13.10 39.74
N LYS A 195 7.16 12.61 40.98
CA LYS A 195 8.23 11.70 41.43
C LYS A 195 8.19 10.37 40.67
N LEU A 196 9.34 9.98 40.14
CA LEU A 196 9.52 8.75 39.37
C LEU A 196 10.04 7.62 40.27
N SER A 197 9.49 6.41 40.10
CA SER A 197 9.83 5.22 40.88
C SER A 197 10.40 4.08 40.05
N CYS A 198 10.27 4.16 38.72
CA CYS A 198 10.67 3.12 37.76
C CYS A 198 11.42 3.74 36.58
N PRO A 199 12.33 2.99 35.92
CA PRO A 199 13.04 3.45 34.71
C PRO A 199 12.09 3.89 33.59
N VAL A 200 10.93 3.25 33.49
CA VAL A 200 9.86 3.67 32.56
C VAL A 200 8.62 4.05 33.35
N THR A 201 8.09 5.25 33.08
CA THR A 201 6.81 5.71 33.63
C THR A 201 5.84 6.04 32.50
N LEU A 202 4.66 5.44 32.52
CA LEU A 202 3.57 5.72 31.60
C LEU A 202 2.55 6.62 32.29
N VAL A 203 2.12 7.68 31.62
CA VAL A 203 1.23 8.69 32.20
C VAL A 203 -0.01 8.89 31.34
N ASP A 204 -1.17 8.64 31.95
CA ASP A 204 -2.50 9.03 31.49
C ASP A 204 -3.08 10.03 32.51
N ALA A 205 -2.76 11.31 32.32
CA ALA A 205 -3.10 12.37 33.28
C ALA A 205 -4.46 13.05 33.00
N GLY A 206 -5.19 12.63 31.96
CA GLY A 206 -6.43 13.27 31.54
C GLY A 206 -6.24 14.79 31.34
N ASP A 207 -7.09 15.60 31.97
CA ASP A 207 -7.06 17.06 31.87
C ASP A 207 -5.76 17.69 32.41
N ALA A 208 -5.01 16.98 33.27
CA ALA A 208 -3.75 17.46 33.83
C ALA A 208 -2.54 17.20 32.90
N SER A 209 -2.75 16.63 31.70
CA SER A 209 -1.65 16.26 30.79
C SER A 209 -0.73 17.42 30.44
N ASP A 210 -1.27 18.60 30.15
CA ASP A 210 -0.45 19.78 29.77
C ASP A 210 0.42 20.28 30.92
N ALA A 211 -0.09 20.21 32.16
CA ALA A 211 0.68 20.55 33.35
C ALA A 211 1.81 19.55 33.59
N VAL A 212 1.52 18.25 33.48
CA VAL A 212 2.53 17.19 33.64
C VAL A 212 3.61 17.26 32.56
N ILE A 213 3.23 17.49 31.30
CA ILE A 213 4.18 17.68 30.19
C ILE A 213 5.11 18.84 30.48
N THR A 214 4.57 19.99 30.90
CA THR A 214 5.37 21.19 31.20
C THR A 214 6.32 20.95 32.38
N ALA A 215 5.87 20.27 33.43
CA ALA A 215 6.69 19.97 34.61
C ALA A 215 7.84 18.99 34.29
N LEU A 216 7.55 17.94 33.52
CA LEU A 216 8.55 16.94 33.14
C LEU A 216 9.55 17.48 32.11
N ALA A 217 9.14 18.41 31.24
CA ALA A 217 10.04 19.01 30.26
C ALA A 217 11.15 19.86 30.91
N ALA A 218 10.91 20.40 32.11
CA ALA A 218 11.89 21.18 32.86
C ALA A 218 12.96 20.32 33.57
N ARG A 219 12.96 19.00 33.37
CA ARG A 219 13.84 18.05 34.05
C ARG A 219 14.90 17.49 33.11
N ASP A 220 16.16 17.69 33.45
CA ASP A 220 17.30 17.17 32.68
C ASP A 220 17.55 15.67 32.91
N ASP A 221 16.97 15.08 33.96
CA ASP A 221 17.12 13.66 34.33
C ASP A 221 16.14 12.73 33.60
N VAL A 222 15.29 13.28 32.73
CA VAL A 222 14.18 12.58 32.08
C VAL A 222 14.21 12.76 30.57
N THR A 223 14.07 11.67 29.81
CA THR A 223 13.64 11.77 28.41
C THR A 223 12.12 11.71 28.37
N LEU A 224 11.49 12.83 28.01
CA LEU A 224 10.04 12.94 27.91
C LEU A 224 9.59 12.61 26.48
N LEU A 225 8.68 11.64 26.36
CA LEU A 225 7.92 11.32 25.16
C LEU A 225 6.48 11.79 25.36
N VAL A 226 5.93 12.45 24.35
CA VAL A 226 4.52 12.84 24.29
C VAL A 226 3.89 12.19 23.07
N SER A 227 2.77 11.49 23.28
CA SER A 227 2.05 10.80 22.22
C SER A 227 0.55 11.07 22.33
N GLY A 228 -0.09 11.43 21.22
CA GLY A 228 -1.53 11.31 21.10
C GLY A 228 -1.97 9.84 21.25
N MET A 229 -3.12 9.59 21.88
CA MET A 229 -3.61 8.24 22.18
C MET A 229 -5.05 8.06 21.71
N GLY A 230 -5.25 7.34 20.61
CA GLY A 230 -6.59 7.12 20.04
C GLY A 230 -7.36 8.43 19.80
N PRO A 231 -8.65 8.35 19.49
CA PRO A 231 -9.50 9.53 19.46
C PRO A 231 -9.82 10.02 20.88
N ALA A 232 -10.33 11.26 20.95
CA ALA A 232 -10.91 11.81 22.17
C ALA A 232 -12.08 10.94 22.67
N ALA A 233 -12.35 10.98 23.98
CA ALA A 233 -13.49 10.29 24.56
C ALA A 233 -14.80 10.71 23.87
N GLY A 234 -15.59 9.74 23.40
CA GLY A 234 -16.85 9.99 22.69
C GLY A 234 -16.70 10.44 21.23
N SER A 235 -15.49 10.44 20.68
CA SER A 235 -15.22 10.74 19.27
C SER A 235 -14.85 9.46 18.50
N ASP A 236 -15.37 9.35 17.28
CA ASP A 236 -14.98 8.31 16.30
C ASP A 236 -13.93 8.83 15.30
N ASP A 237 -13.39 10.03 15.52
CA ASP A 237 -12.48 10.68 14.57
C ASP A 237 -11.18 9.89 14.38
N PRO A 238 -10.95 9.30 13.20
CA PRO A 238 -9.74 8.56 12.93
C PRO A 238 -8.63 9.56 12.55
N ALA A 239 -8.08 10.25 13.55
CA ALA A 239 -6.94 11.15 13.40
C ALA A 239 -5.62 10.49 13.84
N MET A 240 -4.52 10.92 13.23
CA MET A 240 -3.17 10.60 13.71
C MET A 240 -2.88 11.44 14.96
N GLY A 241 -2.10 10.90 15.91
CA GLY A 241 -1.70 11.64 17.10
C GLY A 241 -0.44 12.47 16.88
N VAL A 242 -0.27 13.56 17.62
CA VAL A 242 1.02 14.25 17.75
C VAL A 242 2.01 13.31 18.42
N PHE A 243 3.28 13.34 17.98
CA PHE A 243 4.37 12.68 18.68
C PHE A 243 5.58 13.59 18.76
N TYR A 244 6.19 13.69 19.93
CA TYR A 244 7.53 14.25 20.06
C TYR A 244 8.24 13.67 21.27
N ARG A 245 9.56 13.79 21.26
CA ARG A 245 10.39 13.59 22.45
C ARG A 245 11.43 14.67 22.59
N ILE A 246 11.79 14.98 23.82
CA ILE A 246 12.77 16.02 24.19
C ILE A 246 13.81 15.43 25.14
N GLY A 247 14.93 16.13 25.35
CA GLY A 247 16.09 15.56 26.05
C GLY A 247 16.84 14.56 25.17
N THR A 248 16.95 14.84 23.87
CA THR A 248 17.71 14.03 22.91
C THR A 248 18.97 14.76 22.43
N THR A 249 19.85 14.09 21.69
CA THR A 249 21.11 14.67 21.22
C THR A 249 21.05 15.28 19.82
N LEU A 250 19.96 15.06 19.08
CA LEU A 250 19.84 15.44 17.68
C LEU A 250 18.40 15.91 17.39
N PRO A 251 18.21 17.14 16.88
CA PRO A 251 16.90 17.60 16.50
C PRO A 251 16.50 17.06 15.12
N GLY A 252 15.21 16.80 14.92
CA GLY A 252 14.70 16.40 13.60
C GLY A 252 13.35 15.70 13.60
N PHE A 253 13.07 15.02 12.50
CA PHE A 253 11.82 14.27 12.33
C PHE A 253 12.02 12.78 12.58
N VAL A 254 11.16 12.19 13.41
CA VAL A 254 11.22 10.76 13.73
C VAL A 254 10.77 9.90 12.56
N THR A 255 11.39 8.74 12.43
CA THR A 255 11.03 7.68 11.48
C THR A 255 11.32 6.32 12.11
N SER A 256 10.89 5.25 11.47
CA SER A 256 11.22 3.88 11.88
C SER A 256 11.25 2.96 10.66
N ALA A 257 11.91 1.80 10.76
CA ALA A 257 11.86 0.78 9.72
C ALA A 257 10.43 0.25 9.46
N SER A 258 9.51 0.43 10.42
CA SER A 258 8.11 0.05 10.32
C SER A 258 7.34 0.91 9.32
N THR A 259 7.59 2.23 9.30
CA THR A 259 6.90 3.17 8.41
C THR A 259 7.74 3.56 7.19
N ARG A 260 9.05 3.73 7.37
CA ARG A 260 9.98 4.33 6.39
C ARG A 260 9.49 5.69 5.89
N ARG A 261 8.89 6.47 6.80
CA ARG A 261 8.29 7.77 6.51
C ARG A 261 8.76 8.79 7.53
N GLU A 262 9.37 9.84 7.00
CA GLU A 262 9.74 11.03 7.78
C GLU A 262 8.52 11.60 8.52
N GLY A 263 8.68 11.78 9.83
CA GLY A 263 7.66 12.33 10.72
C GLY A 263 6.45 11.44 10.96
N ILE A 264 6.51 10.13 10.64
CA ILE A 264 5.41 9.20 10.90
C ILE A 264 5.96 7.92 11.56
N VAL A 265 5.47 7.62 12.75
CA VAL A 265 5.81 6.40 13.51
C VAL A 265 4.54 5.67 13.94
N THR A 266 4.68 4.47 14.49
CA THR A 266 3.57 3.68 15.04
C THR A 266 3.69 3.54 16.56
N LEU A 267 2.58 3.30 17.27
CA LEU A 267 2.63 3.03 18.72
C LEU A 267 3.50 1.82 19.07
N THR A 268 3.62 0.86 18.17
CA THR A 268 4.50 -0.30 18.36
C THR A 268 5.98 0.09 18.29
N ASP A 269 6.34 1.13 17.52
CA ASP A 269 7.70 1.71 17.54
C ASP A 269 7.98 2.40 18.87
N VAL A 270 6.99 3.12 19.42
CA VAL A 270 7.08 3.69 20.78
C VAL A 270 7.25 2.59 21.82
N THR A 271 6.57 1.45 21.66
CA THR A 271 6.77 0.29 22.55
C THR A 271 8.20 -0.23 22.48
N ARG A 272 8.75 -0.33 21.26
CA ARG A 272 10.13 -0.77 21.03
C ARG A 272 11.11 0.15 21.74
N GLU A 273 10.91 1.46 21.60
CA GLU A 273 11.71 2.49 22.26
C GLU A 273 11.73 2.33 23.79
N LEU A 274 10.56 2.13 24.41
CA LEU A 274 10.44 1.96 25.85
C LEU A 274 11.13 0.68 26.36
N VAL A 275 11.20 -0.36 25.54
CA VAL A 275 11.84 -1.64 25.91
C VAL A 275 13.36 -1.59 25.82
N ASP A 276 13.90 -0.72 24.96
CA ASP A 276 15.35 -0.53 24.79
C ASP A 276 15.98 0.35 25.88
N VAL A 277 15.17 0.98 26.73
CA VAL A 277 15.62 1.71 27.92
C VAL A 277 16.50 0.81 28.78
N GLY A 278 17.75 1.24 28.98
CA GLY A 278 18.76 0.53 29.79
C GLY A 278 19.40 -0.70 29.12
N ARG A 279 19.02 -1.06 27.89
CA ARG A 279 19.65 -2.18 27.12
C ARG A 279 20.56 -1.72 25.98
N GLY A 280 20.34 -0.50 25.48
CA GLY A 280 20.85 -0.06 24.19
C GLY A 280 20.11 -0.75 23.03
N SER A 281 20.06 -0.09 21.88
CA SER A 281 19.29 -0.47 20.68
C SER A 281 19.65 -1.83 20.05
N SER A 282 20.61 -2.57 20.60
CA SER A 282 21.19 -3.80 20.02
C SER A 282 20.55 -5.12 20.47
N ALA A 283 19.67 -5.10 21.49
CA ALA A 283 19.03 -6.30 22.01
C ALA A 283 17.70 -6.58 21.28
N ALA A 284 17.72 -7.46 20.28
CA ALA A 284 16.52 -7.82 19.52
C ALA A 284 15.46 -8.49 20.42
N VAL A 285 14.30 -7.85 20.57
CA VAL A 285 13.14 -8.43 21.27
C VAL A 285 12.16 -8.99 20.24
N ALA A 286 12.20 -10.31 20.04
CA ALA A 286 11.46 -11.00 18.98
C ALA A 286 9.92 -10.91 19.07
N THR A 287 9.37 -10.34 20.15
CA THR A 287 7.93 -10.31 20.44
C THR A 287 7.22 -9.00 20.08
N ILE A 288 7.96 -7.96 19.64
CA ILE A 288 7.41 -6.62 19.35
C ILE A 288 7.42 -6.38 17.83
N ASP A 289 6.33 -5.85 17.28
CA ASP A 289 6.18 -5.60 15.83
C ASP A 289 6.84 -4.28 15.38
N GLY A 290 7.07 -3.35 16.31
CA GLY A 290 7.71 -2.06 16.04
C GLY A 290 9.22 -2.14 15.90
N SER A 291 9.79 -1.06 15.40
CA SER A 291 11.23 -0.89 15.17
C SER A 291 11.77 0.26 16.01
N PRO A 292 13.08 0.27 16.35
CA PRO A 292 13.72 1.40 17.04
C PRO A 292 13.46 2.72 16.32
N LEU A 293 13.38 3.81 17.08
CA LEU A 293 13.22 5.14 16.50
C LEU A 293 14.55 5.62 15.90
N GLU A 294 14.46 6.13 14.68
CA GLU A 294 15.54 6.81 13.99
C GLU A 294 15.09 8.23 13.65
N VAL A 295 16.03 9.10 13.30
CA VAL A 295 15.73 10.51 13.02
C VAL A 295 16.36 10.96 11.71
N TYR A 296 15.61 11.74 10.95
CA TYR A 296 16.15 12.60 9.91
C TYR A 296 16.54 13.94 10.54
N PRO A 297 17.85 14.21 10.72
CA PRO A 297 18.28 15.43 11.38
C PRO A 297 17.82 16.65 10.58
N ALA A 298 17.20 17.61 11.27
CA ALA A 298 16.69 18.82 10.66
C ALA A 298 16.65 19.95 11.69
N ASP A 299 16.89 21.17 11.23
CA ASP A 299 16.69 22.37 12.05
C ASP A 299 15.19 22.57 12.28
N LEU A 300 14.75 22.36 13.52
CA LEU A 300 13.35 22.49 13.87
C LEU A 300 12.96 23.95 14.12
N SER A 301 11.74 24.29 13.73
CA SER A 301 11.04 25.49 14.16
C SER A 301 9.57 25.16 14.36
N LEU A 302 8.88 25.88 15.25
CA LEU A 302 7.45 25.63 15.50
C LEU A 302 6.61 25.66 14.21
N PRO A 303 6.78 26.62 13.27
CA PRO A 303 6.02 26.61 12.01
C PRO A 303 6.29 25.37 11.14
N VAL A 304 7.52 24.85 11.17
CA VAL A 304 7.92 23.63 10.44
C VAL A 304 7.26 22.40 11.05
N VAL A 305 7.26 22.26 12.38
CA VAL A 305 6.58 21.16 13.07
C VAL A 305 5.06 21.21 12.83
N GLU A 306 4.44 22.39 12.94
CA GLU A 306 3.02 22.57 12.66
C GLU A 306 2.66 22.31 11.19
N ALA A 307 3.55 22.64 10.24
CA ALA A 307 3.37 22.29 8.84
C ALA A 307 3.41 20.78 8.63
N GLN A 308 4.33 20.07 9.28
CA GLN A 308 4.46 18.61 9.19
C GLN A 308 3.20 17.90 9.73
N VAL A 309 2.72 18.28 10.92
CA VAL A 309 1.50 17.71 11.51
C VAL A 309 0.29 17.91 10.60
N ARG A 310 0.13 19.12 10.02
CA ARG A 310 -0.95 19.42 9.06
C ARG A 310 -0.82 18.65 7.75
N GLU A 311 0.40 18.49 7.23
CA GLU A 311 0.65 17.70 6.01
C GLU A 311 0.22 16.25 6.21
N VAL A 312 0.63 15.61 7.32
CA VAL A 312 0.26 14.21 7.60
C VAL A 312 -1.24 14.05 7.83
N ALA A 313 -1.90 14.98 8.51
CA ALA A 313 -3.36 14.97 8.64
C ALA A 313 -4.05 15.07 7.28
N ALA A 314 -3.61 15.99 6.41
CA ALA A 314 -4.16 16.18 5.08
C ALA A 314 -4.03 14.92 4.19
N LEU A 315 -2.96 14.13 4.34
CA LEU A 315 -2.81 12.84 3.64
C LEU A 315 -3.98 11.87 3.93
N SER A 316 -4.60 11.97 5.11
CA SER A 316 -5.75 11.16 5.49
C SER A 316 -7.08 11.84 5.18
N ASP A 317 -7.24 13.11 5.58
CA ASP A 317 -8.55 13.78 5.57
C ASP A 317 -8.92 14.30 4.18
N ALA A 318 -7.98 15.03 3.55
CA ALA A 318 -8.23 15.63 2.25
C ALA A 318 -8.24 14.59 1.11
N SER A 319 -7.60 13.43 1.30
CA SER A 319 -7.70 12.32 0.34
C SER A 319 -9.14 11.86 0.12
N VAL A 320 -10.02 12.00 1.12
CA VAL A 320 -11.47 11.73 0.98
C VAL A 320 -12.10 12.62 -0.08
N THR A 321 -11.77 13.92 -0.09
CA THR A 321 -12.20 14.85 -1.14
C THR A 321 -11.66 14.41 -2.51
N GLY A 322 -10.41 13.93 -2.57
CA GLY A 322 -9.83 13.33 -3.77
C GLY A 322 -10.65 12.14 -4.29
N TYR A 323 -10.98 11.19 -3.43
CA TYR A 323 -11.83 10.03 -3.78
C TYR A 323 -13.24 10.44 -4.23
N LEU A 324 -13.87 11.41 -3.56
CA LEU A 324 -15.17 11.95 -3.96
C LEU A 324 -15.09 12.64 -5.32
N SER A 325 -14.01 13.38 -5.60
CA SER A 325 -13.80 14.02 -6.90
C SER A 325 -13.63 13.00 -8.03
N LEU A 326 -12.92 11.89 -7.76
CA LEU A 326 -12.77 10.77 -8.70
C LEU A 326 -14.09 10.05 -8.92
N ALA A 327 -14.88 9.82 -7.86
CA ALA A 327 -16.19 9.19 -7.97
C ALA A 327 -17.16 10.06 -8.79
N ALA A 328 -17.23 11.37 -8.51
CA ALA A 328 -18.09 12.30 -9.23
C ALA A 328 -17.69 12.42 -10.71
N GLY A 329 -16.42 12.70 -11.00
CA GLY A 329 -15.93 12.83 -12.38
C GLY A 329 -15.96 11.50 -13.13
N GLY A 330 -15.64 10.38 -12.46
CA GLY A 330 -15.77 9.03 -13.01
C GLY A 330 -17.21 8.69 -13.37
N THR A 331 -18.18 9.03 -12.52
CA THR A 331 -19.61 8.86 -12.79
C THR A 331 -20.04 9.68 -14.01
N LEU A 332 -19.64 10.95 -14.08
CA LEU A 332 -19.93 11.81 -15.24
C LEU A 332 -19.35 11.21 -16.54
N LEU A 333 -18.08 10.79 -16.52
CA LEU A 333 -17.43 10.18 -17.68
C LEU A 333 -18.11 8.86 -18.09
N ALA A 334 -18.54 8.04 -17.13
CA ALA A 334 -19.29 6.82 -17.39
C ALA A 334 -20.65 7.13 -18.04
N LEU A 335 -21.40 8.12 -17.54
CA LEU A 335 -22.65 8.57 -18.15
C LEU A 335 -22.45 9.09 -19.57
N LEU A 336 -21.40 9.88 -19.81
CA LEU A 336 -21.02 10.33 -21.15
C LEU A 336 -20.68 9.14 -22.07
N ALA A 337 -19.91 8.17 -21.59
CA ALA A 337 -19.62 6.96 -22.35
C ALA A 337 -20.91 6.18 -22.70
N LEU A 338 -21.86 6.04 -21.77
CA LEU A 338 -23.16 5.40 -21.99
C LEU A 338 -24.01 6.16 -23.02
N VAL A 339 -24.08 7.49 -22.94
CA VAL A 339 -24.72 8.31 -23.98
C VAL A 339 -24.03 8.09 -25.33
N GLY A 340 -22.71 8.02 -25.34
CA GLY A 340 -21.92 7.69 -26.52
C GLY A 340 -22.25 6.30 -27.09
N VAL A 341 -22.45 5.28 -26.25
CA VAL A 341 -22.90 3.94 -26.68
C VAL A 341 -24.32 4.00 -27.26
N TRP A 342 -25.25 4.68 -26.57
CA TRP A 342 -26.65 4.80 -26.97
C TRP A 342 -26.82 5.56 -28.29
N ARG A 343 -26.15 6.70 -28.44
CA ARG A 343 -26.07 7.49 -29.68
C ARG A 343 -25.12 6.86 -30.71
N ARG A 344 -24.44 5.76 -30.36
CA ARG A 344 -23.44 5.04 -31.14
C ARG A 344 -22.22 5.89 -31.56
N TRP A 345 -21.93 6.96 -30.82
CA TRP A 345 -20.72 7.79 -30.93
C TRP A 345 -19.51 7.10 -30.28
N TRP A 346 -19.08 5.97 -30.85
CA TRP A 346 -18.05 5.08 -30.27
C TRP A 346 -16.70 5.74 -29.94
N LEU A 347 -16.41 6.94 -30.46
CA LEU A 347 -15.24 7.73 -30.06
C LEU A 347 -15.30 8.08 -28.56
N LEU A 348 -16.46 8.43 -28.03
CA LEU A 348 -16.62 8.86 -26.64
C LEU A 348 -16.28 7.74 -25.63
N PRO A 349 -16.89 6.54 -25.68
CA PRO A 349 -16.48 5.43 -24.81
C PRO A 349 -15.03 4.98 -25.08
N GLU A 350 -14.51 5.06 -26.31
CA GLU A 350 -13.09 4.79 -26.58
C GLU A 350 -12.16 5.75 -25.79
N ARG A 351 -12.48 7.05 -25.73
CA ARG A 351 -11.67 8.04 -24.99
C ARG A 351 -11.79 7.88 -23.48
N VAL A 352 -13.00 7.70 -22.97
CA VAL A 352 -13.24 7.47 -21.54
C VAL A 352 -12.51 6.21 -21.06
N LEU A 353 -12.56 5.11 -21.83
CA LEU A 353 -11.87 3.87 -21.45
C LEU A 353 -10.35 3.94 -21.68
N THR A 354 -9.86 4.81 -22.57
CA THR A 354 -8.42 5.10 -22.64
C THR A 354 -7.94 5.77 -21.35
N LEU A 355 -8.70 6.74 -20.84
CA LEU A 355 -8.43 7.36 -19.54
C LEU A 355 -8.46 6.32 -18.41
N GLY A 356 -9.44 5.42 -18.42
CA GLY A 356 -9.51 4.32 -17.46
C GLY A 356 -8.26 3.43 -17.42
N SER A 357 -7.56 3.24 -18.55
CA SER A 357 -6.33 2.42 -18.59
C SER A 357 -5.12 3.06 -17.90
N VAL A 358 -5.17 4.37 -17.62
CA VAL A 358 -4.15 5.12 -16.88
C VAL A 358 -4.64 5.65 -15.53
N LEU A 359 -5.91 5.40 -15.16
CA LEU A 359 -6.53 5.91 -13.95
C LEU A 359 -5.73 5.56 -12.69
N LEU A 360 -5.42 4.29 -12.48
CA LEU A 360 -4.73 3.83 -11.26
C LEU A 360 -3.28 4.33 -11.21
N ALA A 361 -2.58 4.40 -12.35
CA ALA A 361 -1.26 5.02 -12.41
C ALA A 361 -1.33 6.54 -12.14
N GLY A 362 -2.40 7.20 -12.57
CA GLY A 362 -2.65 8.61 -12.26
C GLY A 362 -2.94 8.84 -10.77
N MET A 363 -3.69 7.93 -10.14
CA MET A 363 -3.88 7.93 -8.68
C MET A 363 -2.55 7.70 -7.95
N MET A 364 -1.70 6.77 -8.40
CA MET A 364 -0.34 6.58 -7.87
C MET A 364 0.45 7.89 -7.89
N LEU A 365 0.57 8.50 -9.08
CA LEU A 365 1.36 9.69 -9.33
C LEU A 365 0.82 10.98 -8.68
N THR A 366 -0.33 10.95 -8.02
CA THR A 366 -0.73 12.08 -7.16
C THR A 366 0.27 12.36 -6.06
N GLY A 367 0.98 11.34 -5.55
CA GLY A 367 2.00 11.54 -4.53
C GLY A 367 3.30 12.16 -5.03
N ALA A 368 3.47 12.33 -6.35
CA ALA A 368 4.53 13.16 -6.90
C ALA A 368 4.25 14.67 -6.75
N VAL A 369 3.01 15.04 -6.40
CA VAL A 369 2.59 16.43 -6.19
C VAL A 369 2.47 16.66 -4.68
N PRO A 370 3.11 17.69 -4.10
CA PRO A 370 3.01 17.98 -2.66
C PRO A 370 1.67 18.67 -2.31
N TRP A 371 0.55 18.07 -2.72
CA TRP A 371 -0.80 18.63 -2.57
C TRP A 371 -1.20 18.80 -1.10
N ALA A 372 -0.67 17.94 -0.22
CA ALA A 372 -0.94 17.97 1.22
C ALA A 372 -0.36 19.23 1.91
N ARG A 373 0.68 19.84 1.34
CA ARG A 373 1.29 21.10 1.83
C ARG A 373 0.54 22.36 1.40
N SER A 374 -0.45 22.24 0.53
CA SER A 374 -1.18 23.39 0.02
C SER A 374 -2.10 24.01 1.09
N GLY A 375 -2.45 25.28 0.94
CA GLY A 375 -3.42 25.94 1.84
C GLY A 375 -4.85 25.36 1.72
N SER A 376 -5.15 24.60 0.66
CA SER A 376 -6.43 23.92 0.46
C SER A 376 -6.25 22.48 -0.07
N PRO A 377 -5.78 21.55 0.79
CA PRO A 377 -5.37 20.21 0.36
C PRO A 377 -6.44 19.43 -0.40
N GLY A 378 -7.72 19.56 -0.02
CA GLY A 378 -8.83 18.88 -0.70
C GLY A 378 -9.05 19.35 -2.15
N LEU A 379 -8.89 20.65 -2.42
CA LEU A 379 -8.93 21.18 -3.78
C LEU A 379 -7.67 20.78 -4.55
N ALA A 380 -6.50 20.91 -3.92
CA ALA A 380 -5.21 20.61 -4.54
C ALA A 380 -5.11 19.14 -4.97
N VAL A 381 -5.56 18.19 -4.16
CA VAL A 381 -5.55 16.76 -4.52
C VAL A 381 -6.51 16.45 -5.66
N GLY A 382 -7.69 17.09 -5.68
CA GLY A 382 -8.65 16.97 -6.78
C GLY A 382 -8.09 17.50 -8.11
N VAL A 383 -7.44 18.66 -8.08
CA VAL A 383 -6.78 19.23 -9.26
C VAL A 383 -5.59 18.35 -9.69
N ALA A 384 -4.76 17.92 -8.74
CA ALA A 384 -3.59 17.09 -9.01
C ALA A 384 -3.97 15.79 -9.70
N VAL A 385 -4.95 15.05 -9.16
CA VAL A 385 -5.34 13.74 -9.72
C VAL A 385 -5.91 13.86 -11.13
N TRP A 386 -6.80 14.83 -11.39
CA TRP A 386 -7.37 15.02 -12.71
C TRP A 386 -6.36 15.56 -13.73
N SER A 387 -5.45 16.45 -13.33
CA SER A 387 -4.36 16.93 -14.18
C SER A 387 -3.42 15.79 -14.57
N VAL A 388 -2.97 14.99 -13.61
CA VAL A 388 -2.09 13.83 -13.87
C VAL A 388 -2.77 12.83 -14.80
N ILE A 389 -4.01 12.42 -14.49
CA ILE A 389 -4.78 11.49 -15.35
C ILE A 389 -4.92 12.04 -16.77
N THR A 390 -5.17 13.34 -16.91
CA THR A 390 -5.31 14.00 -18.21
C THR A 390 -4.00 13.96 -18.99
N VAL A 391 -2.87 14.30 -18.36
CA VAL A 391 -1.54 14.23 -18.97
C VAL A 391 -1.21 12.79 -19.41
N LEU A 392 -1.42 11.79 -18.55
CA LEU A 392 -1.19 10.39 -18.90
C LEU A 392 -2.10 9.92 -20.03
N THR A 393 -3.34 10.40 -20.08
CA THR A 393 -4.29 10.07 -21.16
C THR A 393 -3.80 10.65 -22.49
N PHE A 394 -3.35 11.91 -22.52
CA PHE A 394 -2.78 12.50 -23.73
C PHE A 394 -1.49 11.80 -24.16
N LEU A 395 -0.64 11.42 -23.21
CA LEU A 395 0.56 10.63 -23.47
C LEU A 395 0.19 9.27 -24.08
N ALA A 396 -0.77 8.55 -23.51
CA ALA A 396 -1.26 7.27 -24.04
C ALA A 396 -1.84 7.42 -25.45
N LEU A 397 -2.60 8.48 -25.72
CA LEU A 397 -3.15 8.77 -27.04
C LEU A 397 -2.07 9.13 -28.07
N GLY A 398 -1.05 9.91 -27.67
CA GLY A 398 0.11 10.25 -28.49
C GLY A 398 0.94 9.01 -28.82
N LEU A 399 1.25 8.20 -27.80
CA LEU A 399 2.03 6.97 -27.93
C LEU A 399 1.29 5.91 -28.75
N SER A 400 -0.03 5.83 -28.61
CA SER A 400 -0.90 5.00 -29.46
C SER A 400 -0.73 5.33 -30.94
N ARG A 401 -0.68 6.63 -31.29
CA ARG A 401 -0.44 7.07 -32.67
C ARG A 401 0.99 6.78 -33.12
N LEU A 402 1.98 7.10 -32.28
CA LEU A 402 3.40 6.93 -32.57
C LEU A 402 3.78 5.46 -32.81
N LEU A 403 3.39 4.58 -31.88
CA LEU A 403 3.69 3.14 -31.95
C LEU A 403 2.70 2.36 -32.82
N ARG A 404 1.62 3.01 -33.29
CA ARG A 404 0.51 2.40 -34.05
C ARG A 404 -0.10 1.21 -33.30
N VAL A 405 -0.33 1.39 -32.00
CA VAL A 405 -0.95 0.40 -31.11
C VAL A 405 -2.29 0.93 -30.62
N PRO A 406 -3.24 0.06 -30.20
CA PRO A 406 -4.50 0.51 -29.65
C PRO A 406 -4.29 1.42 -28.42
N PRO A 407 -5.11 2.47 -28.24
CA PRO A 407 -5.04 3.35 -27.07
C PRO A 407 -4.93 2.66 -25.71
N PRO A 408 -5.71 1.61 -25.38
CA PRO A 408 -5.63 0.99 -24.06
C PRO A 408 -4.34 0.19 -23.86
N VAL A 409 -3.67 -0.25 -24.93
CA VAL A 409 -2.35 -0.90 -24.86
C VAL A 409 -1.26 0.15 -24.60
N ALA A 410 -1.36 1.32 -25.24
CA ALA A 410 -0.47 2.43 -24.94
C ALA A 410 -0.65 2.94 -23.51
N GLY A 411 -1.90 3.02 -23.02
CA GLY A 411 -2.18 3.33 -21.62
C GLY A 411 -1.63 2.29 -20.66
N ALA A 412 -1.76 0.99 -20.98
CA ALA A 412 -1.11 -0.06 -20.19
C ALA A 412 0.41 0.04 -20.17
N LEU A 413 1.04 0.45 -21.28
CA LEU A 413 2.48 0.73 -21.30
C LEU A 413 2.85 1.92 -20.41
N VAL A 414 2.09 3.02 -20.48
CA VAL A 414 2.29 4.19 -19.61
C VAL A 414 2.15 3.80 -18.13
N SER A 415 1.10 3.06 -17.79
CA SER A 415 0.87 2.59 -16.41
C SER A 415 1.96 1.65 -15.93
N ALA A 416 2.35 0.65 -16.74
CA ALA A 416 3.43 -0.28 -16.38
C ALA A 416 4.76 0.45 -16.17
N VAL A 417 5.08 1.44 -17.00
CA VAL A 417 6.30 2.27 -16.82
C VAL A 417 6.20 3.11 -15.55
N ALA A 418 5.06 3.76 -15.29
CA ALA A 418 4.86 4.59 -14.10
C ALA A 418 5.12 3.79 -12.81
N PHE A 419 4.48 2.62 -12.66
CA PHE A 419 4.71 1.73 -11.52
C PHE A 419 6.16 1.22 -11.46
N THR A 420 6.75 0.83 -12.60
CA THR A 420 8.16 0.36 -12.60
C THR A 420 9.13 1.45 -12.17
N VAL A 421 8.90 2.71 -12.58
CA VAL A 421 9.73 3.86 -12.19
C VAL A 421 9.59 4.14 -10.70
N ASP A 422 8.37 4.14 -10.17
CA ASP A 422 8.14 4.34 -8.73
C ASP A 422 8.82 3.25 -7.89
N ALA A 423 8.64 1.97 -8.25
CA ALA A 423 9.32 0.87 -7.60
C ALA A 423 10.85 1.02 -7.64
N ALA A 424 11.41 1.34 -8.81
CA ALA A 424 12.85 1.53 -8.96
C ALA A 424 13.40 2.67 -8.07
N LEU A 425 12.59 3.71 -7.82
CA LEU A 425 12.94 4.83 -6.95
C LEU A 425 12.68 4.57 -5.45
N GLY A 426 12.26 3.36 -5.06
CA GLY A 426 11.95 3.04 -3.66
C GLY A 426 10.54 3.40 -3.22
N GLY A 427 9.64 3.73 -4.16
CA GLY A 427 8.24 4.10 -3.89
C GLY A 427 8.00 5.53 -3.38
N PRO A 428 8.70 6.57 -3.90
CA PRO A 428 8.58 7.93 -3.38
C PRO A 428 7.18 8.53 -3.60
N PHE A 429 6.38 8.00 -4.53
CA PHE A 429 5.04 8.52 -4.82
C PHE A 429 3.96 7.88 -3.94
N GLU A 430 4.23 6.76 -3.26
CA GLU A 430 3.24 6.06 -2.44
C GLU A 430 2.73 6.88 -1.23
N PRO A 431 3.53 7.67 -0.49
CA PRO A 431 3.05 8.38 0.70
C PRO A 431 1.93 9.39 0.43
N GLY A 432 1.98 10.09 -0.71
CA GLY A 432 0.98 11.09 -1.13
C GLY A 432 -0.06 10.56 -2.13
N SER A 433 -0.07 9.25 -2.38
CA SER A 433 -0.89 8.65 -3.42
C SER A 433 -2.34 8.41 -2.99
N LEU A 434 -3.29 8.73 -3.87
CA LEU A 434 -4.68 8.25 -3.77
C LEU A 434 -4.86 6.76 -4.07
N LEU A 435 -3.81 6.03 -4.49
CA LEU A 435 -3.86 4.58 -4.66
C LEU A 435 -3.42 3.84 -3.39
N ASN A 436 -2.63 4.51 -2.55
CA ASN A 436 -2.12 3.95 -1.30
C ASN A 436 -3.15 4.06 -0.17
N SER A 437 -2.93 3.28 0.89
CA SER A 437 -3.70 3.42 2.12
C SER A 437 -3.44 4.75 2.80
N ARG A 438 -4.52 5.35 3.34
CA ARG A 438 -4.40 6.56 4.16
C ARG A 438 -3.54 6.26 5.40
N PRO A 439 -2.61 7.16 5.78
CA PRO A 439 -1.76 6.99 6.95
C PRO A 439 -2.54 6.60 8.20
N VAL A 440 -3.73 7.18 8.40
CA VAL A 440 -4.51 6.88 9.60
C VAL A 440 -4.98 5.43 9.74
N PHE A 441 -5.10 4.69 8.64
CA PHE A 441 -5.40 3.26 8.72
C PHE A 441 -4.16 2.40 8.96
N GLY A 442 -2.98 2.92 8.63
CA GLY A 442 -1.69 2.22 8.77
C GLY A 442 -1.70 0.80 8.19
N LEU A 443 -2.34 0.60 7.03
CA LEU A 443 -2.44 -0.72 6.39
C LEU A 443 -1.18 -1.05 5.59
N ARG A 444 -0.61 -0.07 4.89
CA ARG A 444 0.64 -0.19 4.12
C ARG A 444 1.39 1.14 4.16
N TRP A 445 2.59 1.14 4.75
CA TRP A 445 3.40 2.34 4.87
C TRP A 445 4.34 2.55 3.67
N TYR A 446 4.85 1.48 3.07
CA TYR A 446 5.75 1.53 1.93
C TYR A 446 5.52 0.33 0.99
N GLY A 447 6.08 0.44 -0.22
CA GLY A 447 5.94 -0.56 -1.27
C GLY A 447 4.50 -0.69 -1.78
N PHE A 448 4.28 -1.62 -2.71
CA PHE A 448 3.00 -1.77 -3.38
C PHE A 448 2.00 -2.53 -2.53
N GLY A 449 0.88 -1.89 -2.21
CA GLY A 449 -0.28 -2.57 -1.63
C GLY A 449 -1.01 -3.43 -2.66
N ASN A 450 -1.94 -4.26 -2.18
CA ASN A 450 -2.70 -5.21 -3.00
C ASN A 450 -3.39 -4.59 -4.23
N VAL A 451 -3.88 -3.35 -4.11
CA VAL A 451 -4.54 -2.63 -5.20
C VAL A 451 -3.51 -2.18 -6.25
N THR A 452 -2.38 -1.62 -5.80
CA THR A 452 -1.25 -1.21 -6.65
C THR A 452 -0.67 -2.41 -7.39
N PHE A 453 -0.41 -3.52 -6.68
CA PHE A 453 0.02 -4.78 -7.26
C PHE A 453 -0.92 -5.21 -8.40
N ALA A 454 -2.21 -5.29 -8.15
CA ALA A 454 -3.18 -5.76 -9.14
C ALA A 454 -3.27 -4.85 -10.38
N ALA A 455 -3.14 -3.55 -10.19
CA ALA A 455 -3.09 -2.56 -11.26
C ALA A 455 -1.83 -2.70 -12.11
N TYR A 456 -0.66 -2.79 -11.45
CA TYR A 456 0.63 -2.97 -12.08
C TYR A 456 0.68 -4.29 -12.86
N ALA A 457 0.25 -5.38 -12.21
CA ALA A 457 0.11 -6.71 -12.78
C ALA A 457 -0.72 -6.74 -14.06
N ALA A 458 -1.92 -6.17 -14.01
CA ALA A 458 -2.81 -6.16 -15.16
C ALA A 458 -2.23 -5.34 -16.31
N ALA A 459 -1.63 -4.17 -16.03
CA ALA A 459 -0.97 -3.34 -17.03
C ALA A 459 0.21 -4.07 -17.69
N VAL A 460 1.10 -4.67 -16.89
CA VAL A 460 2.27 -5.43 -17.36
C VAL A 460 1.84 -6.62 -18.21
N LEU A 461 0.83 -7.40 -17.79
CA LEU A 461 0.34 -8.54 -18.55
C LEU A 461 -0.30 -8.12 -19.89
N VAL A 462 -0.99 -6.98 -19.94
CA VAL A 462 -1.50 -6.41 -21.21
C VAL A 462 -0.35 -6.04 -22.16
N VAL A 463 0.70 -5.39 -21.65
CA VAL A 463 1.90 -5.04 -22.42
C VAL A 463 2.60 -6.30 -22.92
N ALA A 464 2.86 -7.27 -22.04
CA ALA A 464 3.47 -8.55 -22.37
C ALA A 464 2.66 -9.30 -23.43
N GLY A 465 1.33 -9.30 -23.29
CA GLY A 465 0.42 -9.89 -24.25
C GLY A 465 0.47 -9.23 -25.63
N TRP A 466 0.56 -7.90 -25.68
CA TRP A 466 0.70 -7.17 -26.94
C TRP A 466 2.08 -7.37 -27.59
N VAL A 467 3.16 -7.42 -26.81
CA VAL A 467 4.49 -7.76 -27.32
C VAL A 467 4.48 -9.17 -27.90
N ALA A 468 3.91 -10.14 -27.19
CA ALA A 468 3.73 -11.51 -27.67
C ALA A 468 2.88 -11.56 -28.96
N HIS A 469 1.81 -10.77 -29.05
CA HIS A 469 1.00 -10.64 -30.27
C HIS A 469 1.87 -10.28 -31.49
N ARG A 470 2.69 -9.24 -31.36
CA ARG A 470 3.54 -8.73 -32.45
C ARG A 470 4.64 -9.74 -32.83
N LEU A 471 5.26 -10.38 -31.85
CA LEU A 471 6.30 -11.38 -32.09
C LEU A 471 5.74 -12.65 -32.75
N LEU A 472 4.54 -13.08 -32.37
CA LEU A 472 3.85 -14.21 -33.01
C LEU A 472 3.41 -13.89 -34.44
N GLN A 473 2.94 -12.67 -34.72
CA GLN A 473 2.70 -12.23 -36.11
C GLN A 473 3.97 -12.29 -36.96
N ALA A 474 5.12 -11.99 -36.36
CA ALA A 474 6.43 -12.14 -37.00
C ALA A 474 6.97 -13.59 -37.01
N ARG A 475 6.17 -14.58 -36.61
CA ARG A 475 6.54 -16.01 -36.47
C ARG A 475 7.71 -16.27 -35.51
N ARG A 476 7.95 -15.38 -34.53
CA ARG A 476 9.04 -15.48 -33.55
C ARG A 476 8.55 -16.00 -32.20
N ARG A 477 8.10 -17.26 -32.18
CA ARG A 477 7.48 -17.88 -30.98
C ARG A 477 8.41 -17.90 -29.77
N ARG A 478 9.67 -18.29 -29.93
CA ARG A 478 10.67 -18.30 -28.83
C ARG A 478 10.88 -16.90 -28.24
N ALA A 479 11.01 -15.88 -29.10
CA ALA A 479 11.16 -14.51 -28.65
C ALA A 479 9.92 -14.01 -27.89
N ALA A 480 8.71 -14.43 -28.29
CA ALA A 480 7.48 -14.09 -27.57
C ALA A 480 7.49 -14.65 -26.14
N VAL A 481 7.88 -15.93 -25.98
CA VAL A 481 7.99 -16.57 -24.66
C VAL A 481 9.05 -15.88 -23.80
N VAL A 482 10.24 -15.62 -24.35
CA VAL A 482 11.31 -14.91 -23.64
C VAL A 482 10.88 -13.50 -23.23
N ALA A 483 10.22 -12.76 -24.12
CA ALA A 483 9.75 -11.41 -23.82
C ALA A 483 8.74 -11.39 -22.66
N VAL A 484 7.78 -12.32 -22.65
CA VAL A 484 6.82 -12.44 -21.54
C VAL A 484 7.52 -12.81 -20.23
N GLY A 485 8.46 -13.77 -20.27
CA GLY A 485 9.24 -14.16 -19.11
C GLY A 485 10.09 -13.02 -18.54
N VAL A 486 10.76 -12.25 -19.40
CA VAL A 486 11.57 -11.08 -18.99
C VAL A 486 10.68 -9.97 -18.42
N ILE A 487 9.59 -9.61 -19.10
CA ILE A 487 8.66 -8.56 -18.63
C ILE A 487 8.07 -8.94 -17.27
N GLY A 488 7.62 -10.20 -17.12
CA GLY A 488 7.11 -10.72 -15.85
C GLY A 488 8.18 -10.83 -14.75
N GLY A 489 9.42 -11.16 -15.13
CA GLY A 489 10.56 -11.23 -14.19
C GLY A 489 10.97 -9.87 -13.65
N VAL A 490 11.00 -8.83 -14.50
CA VAL A 490 11.25 -7.45 -14.06
C VAL A 490 10.17 -6.99 -13.09
N MET A 491 8.92 -7.30 -13.39
CA MET A 491 7.82 -6.99 -12.48
C MET A 491 7.97 -7.72 -11.13
N ALA A 492 8.24 -9.02 -11.15
CA ALA A 492 8.43 -9.81 -9.92
C ALA A 492 9.62 -9.29 -9.08
N LEU A 493 10.67 -8.76 -9.73
CA LEU A 493 11.77 -8.08 -9.05
C LEU A 493 11.29 -6.79 -8.38
N CYS A 494 10.56 -5.93 -9.08
CA CYS A 494 10.01 -4.69 -8.52
C CYS A 494 9.09 -4.96 -7.32
N GLU A 495 8.29 -6.02 -7.42
CA GLU A 495 7.33 -6.42 -6.39
C GLU A 495 8.01 -7.02 -5.16
N GLY A 496 9.00 -7.89 -5.38
CA GLY A 496 9.58 -8.72 -4.32
C GLY A 496 10.82 -8.17 -3.64
N TRP A 497 11.51 -7.21 -4.25
CA TRP A 497 12.77 -6.72 -3.69
C TRP A 497 12.54 -5.91 -2.39
N PRO A 498 13.34 -6.13 -1.32
CA PRO A 498 13.07 -5.52 -0.02
C PRO A 498 13.10 -3.98 0.07
N SER A 499 13.85 -3.32 -0.82
CA SER A 499 13.88 -1.85 -0.92
C SER A 499 12.86 -1.26 -1.89
N MET A 500 12.03 -2.10 -2.53
CA MET A 500 10.98 -1.69 -3.47
C MET A 500 9.60 -2.13 -2.93
N GLY A 501 8.95 -3.13 -3.54
CA GLY A 501 7.58 -3.52 -3.18
C GLY A 501 7.44 -4.36 -1.90
N SER A 502 8.40 -5.26 -1.62
CA SER A 502 8.34 -6.27 -0.54
C SER A 502 7.00 -7.04 -0.44
N ASP A 503 6.24 -7.18 -1.54
CA ASP A 503 4.91 -7.78 -1.55
C ASP A 503 4.94 -9.29 -1.85
N PHE A 504 4.95 -10.08 -0.78
CA PHE A 504 5.02 -11.54 -0.89
C PHE A 504 3.85 -12.14 -1.67
N GLY A 505 2.62 -11.71 -1.37
CA GLY A 505 1.43 -12.28 -2.01
C GLY A 505 1.29 -11.83 -3.47
N GLY A 506 1.79 -10.64 -3.83
CA GLY A 506 1.93 -10.20 -5.21
C GLY A 506 2.82 -11.13 -6.05
N ILE A 507 3.98 -11.55 -5.53
CA ILE A 507 4.85 -12.53 -6.21
C ILE A 507 4.14 -13.87 -6.39
N ILE A 508 3.48 -14.38 -5.34
CA ILE A 508 2.73 -15.65 -5.40
C ILE A 508 1.60 -15.57 -6.42
N GLY A 509 0.92 -14.42 -6.53
CA GLY A 509 -0.11 -14.19 -7.55
C GLY A 509 0.45 -14.13 -8.96
N MET A 510 1.56 -13.42 -9.16
CA MET A 510 2.12 -13.12 -10.47
C MET A 510 2.88 -14.27 -11.11
N VAL A 511 3.75 -14.96 -10.37
CA VAL A 511 4.66 -15.96 -10.93
C VAL A 511 3.89 -17.08 -11.65
N PRO A 512 2.85 -17.71 -11.06
CA PRO A 512 2.05 -18.72 -11.76
C PRO A 512 1.38 -18.18 -13.03
N ALA A 513 0.94 -16.92 -13.02
CA ALA A 513 0.32 -16.27 -14.17
C ALA A 513 1.29 -16.08 -15.35
N VAL A 514 2.49 -15.56 -15.09
CA VAL A 514 3.54 -15.36 -16.11
C VAL A 514 4.01 -16.70 -16.68
N VAL A 515 4.20 -17.67 -15.80
CA VAL A 515 4.59 -19.04 -16.15
C VAL A 515 3.57 -19.69 -17.05
N TRP A 516 2.30 -19.67 -16.64
CA TRP A 516 1.21 -20.19 -17.43
C TRP A 516 1.15 -19.49 -18.78
N PHE A 517 1.37 -18.16 -18.81
CA PHE A 517 1.37 -17.40 -20.04
C PHE A 517 2.51 -17.84 -20.99
N CYS A 518 3.73 -18.02 -20.47
CA CYS A 518 4.86 -18.55 -21.23
C CYS A 518 4.56 -19.94 -21.81
N LEU A 519 3.97 -20.84 -21.01
CA LEU A 519 3.59 -22.19 -21.46
C LEU A 519 2.52 -22.13 -22.56
N ALA A 520 1.47 -21.35 -22.35
CA ALA A 520 0.40 -21.14 -23.34
C ALA A 520 0.95 -20.60 -24.67
N LEU A 521 1.91 -19.67 -24.60
CA LEU A 521 2.57 -19.14 -25.78
C LEU A 521 3.52 -20.13 -26.43
N SER A 522 4.19 -21.01 -25.68
CA SER A 522 5.15 -21.99 -26.23
C SER A 522 4.50 -23.07 -27.10
N GLY A 523 3.22 -23.37 -26.87
CA GLY A 523 2.51 -24.47 -27.56
C GLY A 523 2.92 -25.85 -27.06
N ALA A 524 3.76 -25.91 -26.02
CA ALA A 524 4.06 -27.13 -25.31
C ALA A 524 2.78 -27.63 -24.62
N ARG A 525 2.55 -28.96 -24.65
CA ARG A 525 1.53 -29.57 -23.81
C ARG A 525 1.90 -29.30 -22.35
N ILE A 526 0.95 -28.75 -21.59
CA ILE A 526 1.08 -28.58 -20.14
C ILE A 526 0.96 -29.98 -19.55
N THR A 527 2.09 -30.55 -19.14
CA THR A 527 2.16 -31.79 -18.37
C THR A 527 2.26 -31.44 -16.89
N TRP A 528 1.72 -32.28 -16.01
CA TRP A 528 1.82 -32.10 -14.55
C TRP A 528 3.26 -31.87 -14.09
N LEU A 529 4.22 -32.60 -14.66
CA LEU A 529 5.64 -32.41 -14.36
C LEU A 529 6.15 -31.00 -14.69
N ARG A 530 5.72 -30.38 -15.79
CA ARG A 530 6.14 -29.02 -16.16
C ARG A 530 5.47 -27.98 -15.28
N ALA A 531 4.19 -28.17 -14.94
CA ALA A 531 3.52 -27.33 -13.98
C ALA A 531 4.23 -27.39 -12.61
N LEU A 532 4.60 -28.59 -12.15
CA LEU A 532 5.32 -28.80 -10.90
C LEU A 532 6.72 -28.20 -10.91
N LEU A 533 7.51 -28.42 -11.96
CA LEU A 533 8.86 -27.84 -12.08
C LEU A 533 8.83 -26.32 -12.05
N VAL A 534 7.85 -25.70 -12.71
CA VAL A 534 7.77 -24.24 -12.70
C VAL A 534 7.20 -23.70 -11.39
N GLY A 535 6.24 -24.41 -10.76
CA GLY A 535 5.82 -24.11 -9.40
C GLY A 535 7.00 -24.17 -8.42
N ALA A 536 7.83 -25.21 -8.49
CA ALA A 536 9.04 -25.36 -7.70
C ALA A 536 10.04 -24.23 -7.96
N ALA A 537 10.27 -23.84 -9.21
CA ALA A 537 11.12 -22.70 -9.54
C ALA A 537 10.62 -21.38 -8.93
N GLY A 538 9.29 -21.16 -8.92
CA GLY A 538 8.68 -20.02 -8.25
C GLY A 538 8.89 -20.03 -6.74
N VAL A 539 8.70 -21.18 -6.08
CA VAL A 539 8.95 -21.36 -4.65
C VAL A 539 10.42 -21.11 -4.31
N VAL A 540 11.36 -21.63 -5.11
CA VAL A 540 12.79 -21.41 -4.92
C VAL A 540 13.16 -19.93 -5.07
N ALA A 541 12.64 -19.24 -6.09
CA ALA A 541 12.90 -17.82 -6.30
C ALA A 541 12.41 -16.97 -5.12
N VAL A 542 11.18 -17.24 -4.66
CA VAL A 542 10.61 -16.66 -3.45
C VAL A 542 11.51 -16.91 -2.24
N ALA A 543 11.88 -18.17 -1.98
CA ALA A 543 12.65 -18.54 -0.81
C ALA A 543 14.03 -17.87 -0.81
N ALA A 544 14.67 -17.76 -1.98
CA ALA A 544 15.94 -17.08 -2.12
C ALA A 544 15.85 -15.59 -1.74
N VAL A 545 14.80 -14.88 -2.19
CA VAL A 545 14.58 -13.47 -1.82
C VAL A 545 14.25 -13.35 -0.33
N SER A 546 13.44 -14.27 0.22
CA SER A 546 13.10 -14.27 1.65
C SER A 546 14.28 -14.50 2.56
N VAL A 547 15.17 -15.43 2.20
CA VAL A 547 16.39 -15.72 2.96
C VAL A 547 17.40 -14.59 2.83
N ALA A 548 17.51 -13.98 1.64
CA ALA A 548 18.34 -12.79 1.45
C ALA A 548 17.86 -11.63 2.34
N ASP A 549 16.55 -11.40 2.42
CA ASP A 549 15.99 -10.39 3.31
C ASP A 549 16.16 -10.74 4.80
N TRP A 550 15.97 -12.01 5.18
CA TRP A 550 16.23 -12.50 6.55
C TRP A 550 17.69 -12.27 6.98
N SER A 551 18.64 -12.41 6.07
CA SER A 551 20.07 -12.21 6.35
C SER A 551 20.49 -10.77 6.70
N ARG A 552 19.59 -9.79 6.53
CA ARG A 552 19.86 -8.37 6.83
C ARG A 552 19.89 -8.05 8.33
N GLY A 553 19.42 -8.98 9.16
CA GLY A 553 19.30 -8.84 10.62
C GLY A 553 17.85 -8.57 11.07
N PRO A 554 17.55 -8.78 12.36
CA PRO A 554 16.21 -8.66 12.92
C PRO A 554 15.59 -7.26 12.75
N ASP A 555 16.42 -6.21 12.84
CA ASP A 555 15.94 -4.81 12.82
C ASP A 555 15.80 -4.23 11.40
N ARG A 556 16.34 -4.91 10.38
CA ARG A 556 16.39 -4.41 8.99
C ARG A 556 15.64 -5.27 7.98
N ARG A 557 15.19 -6.47 8.39
CA ARG A 557 14.44 -7.38 7.54
C ARG A 557 12.99 -6.92 7.36
N SER A 558 12.44 -7.14 6.18
CA SER A 558 11.02 -6.88 5.90
C SER A 558 10.12 -8.00 6.47
N HIS A 559 8.81 -7.89 6.23
CA HIS A 559 7.86 -8.97 6.52
C HIS A 559 8.26 -10.32 5.89
N LEU A 560 9.03 -10.30 4.80
CA LEU A 560 9.50 -11.50 4.13
C LEU A 560 10.55 -12.24 4.97
N GLY A 561 11.58 -11.53 5.46
CA GLY A 561 12.55 -12.10 6.39
C GLY A 561 11.93 -12.46 7.74
N ASN A 562 10.97 -11.66 8.24
CA ASN A 562 10.20 -12.02 9.46
C ASN A 562 9.39 -13.30 9.27
N PHE A 563 8.84 -13.57 8.09
CA PHE A 563 8.17 -14.84 7.81
C PHE A 563 9.13 -16.03 7.86
N VAL A 564 10.36 -15.88 7.33
CA VAL A 564 11.40 -16.91 7.46
C VAL A 564 11.68 -17.20 8.93
N GLN A 565 11.80 -16.17 9.76
CA GLN A 565 11.98 -16.35 11.21
C GLN A 565 10.81 -17.13 11.82
N ARG A 566 9.56 -16.74 11.53
CA ARG A 566 8.38 -17.47 12.04
C ARG A 566 8.29 -18.91 11.56
N VAL A 567 8.81 -19.23 10.37
CA VAL A 567 8.95 -20.62 9.89
C VAL A 567 9.96 -21.39 10.75
N LEU A 568 11.09 -20.77 11.09
CA LEU A 568 12.10 -21.37 11.98
C LEU A 568 11.57 -21.55 13.40
N ASP A 569 10.76 -20.60 13.88
CA ASP A 569 10.16 -20.64 15.22
C ASP A 569 8.98 -21.62 15.33
N GLY A 570 8.49 -22.17 14.21
CA GLY A 570 7.36 -23.12 14.17
C GLY A 570 5.97 -22.49 14.02
N ASP A 571 5.87 -21.17 13.90
CA ASP A 571 4.62 -20.39 13.89
C ASP A 571 4.02 -20.17 12.49
N ALA A 572 4.59 -20.77 11.44
CA ALA A 572 4.20 -20.50 10.05
C ALA A 572 2.74 -20.84 9.72
N VAL A 573 2.22 -21.95 10.26
CA VAL A 573 0.84 -22.42 10.00
C VAL A 573 -0.17 -21.40 10.52
N ASP A 574 0.09 -20.82 11.68
CA ASP A 574 -0.77 -19.82 12.30
C ASP A 574 -0.77 -18.51 11.50
N VAL A 575 0.38 -18.10 10.96
CA VAL A 575 0.46 -16.92 10.08
C VAL A 575 -0.35 -17.12 8.79
N VAL A 576 -0.18 -18.27 8.14
CA VAL A 576 -0.85 -18.57 6.87
C VAL A 576 -2.35 -18.73 7.07
N SER A 577 -2.78 -19.44 8.12
CA SER A 577 -4.21 -19.63 8.42
C SER A 577 -4.91 -18.30 8.70
N ARG A 578 -4.26 -17.39 9.43
CA ARG A 578 -4.78 -16.03 9.67
C ARG A 578 -4.95 -15.23 8.38
N LYS A 579 -3.95 -15.25 7.48
CA LYS A 579 -4.05 -14.58 6.18
C LYS A 579 -5.18 -15.16 5.32
N ALA A 580 -5.33 -16.48 5.31
CA ALA A 580 -6.40 -17.15 4.58
C ALA A 580 -7.79 -16.76 5.11
N VAL A 581 -7.95 -16.65 6.43
CA VAL A 581 -9.19 -16.21 7.07
C VAL A 581 -9.49 -14.75 6.75
N ALA A 582 -8.51 -13.85 6.87
CA ALA A 582 -8.67 -12.44 6.50
C ALA A 582 -9.11 -12.29 5.04
N SER A 583 -8.45 -13.02 4.12
CA SER A 583 -8.86 -13.07 2.72
C SER A 583 -10.31 -13.57 2.57
N ALA A 584 -10.67 -14.67 3.23
CA ALA A 584 -12.02 -15.22 3.18
C ALA A 584 -13.08 -14.25 3.71
N GLU A 585 -12.83 -13.53 4.79
CA GLU A 585 -13.73 -12.51 5.34
C GLU A 585 -13.99 -11.39 4.32
N THR A 586 -12.95 -10.92 3.60
CA THR A 586 -13.16 -9.91 2.54
C THR A 586 -14.01 -10.46 1.39
N ILE A 587 -13.82 -11.72 1.01
CA ILE A 587 -14.53 -12.37 -0.10
C ILE A 587 -15.99 -12.64 0.27
N LEU A 588 -16.24 -13.08 1.51
CA LEU A 588 -17.57 -13.44 2.02
C LEU A 588 -18.38 -12.22 2.49
N SER A 589 -17.73 -11.07 2.65
CA SER A 589 -18.43 -9.80 2.87
C SER A 589 -19.44 -9.52 1.74
N VAL A 590 -20.49 -8.74 2.03
CA VAL A 590 -21.50 -8.35 1.02
C VAL A 590 -20.83 -7.72 -0.22
N GLN A 591 -19.87 -6.83 0.01
CA GLN A 591 -19.10 -6.21 -1.07
C GLN A 591 -18.28 -7.25 -1.84
N GLY A 592 -17.65 -8.20 -1.14
CA GLY A 592 -16.88 -9.29 -1.73
C GLY A 592 -17.73 -10.14 -2.67
N VAL A 593 -18.86 -10.64 -2.18
CA VAL A 593 -19.79 -11.47 -2.94
C VAL A 593 -20.31 -10.74 -4.19
N VAL A 594 -20.75 -9.49 -4.04
CA VAL A 594 -21.21 -8.68 -5.19
C VAL A 594 -20.07 -8.50 -6.20
N SER A 595 -18.85 -8.23 -5.74
CA SER A 595 -17.67 -8.05 -6.60
C SER A 595 -17.32 -9.33 -7.37
N VAL A 596 -17.41 -10.49 -6.74
CA VAL A 596 -17.19 -11.79 -7.39
C VAL A 596 -18.27 -12.04 -8.42
N VAL A 597 -19.56 -11.88 -8.08
CA VAL A 597 -20.68 -12.13 -9.00
C VAL A 597 -20.59 -11.23 -10.24
N VAL A 598 -20.42 -9.93 -10.04
CA VAL A 598 -20.29 -8.97 -11.14
C VAL A 598 -19.02 -9.27 -11.95
N GLY A 599 -17.90 -9.54 -11.28
CA GLY A 599 -16.64 -9.84 -11.94
C GLY A 599 -16.70 -11.10 -12.79
N VAL A 600 -17.30 -12.19 -12.28
CA VAL A 600 -17.48 -13.45 -13.01
C VAL A 600 -18.35 -13.22 -14.26
N ALA A 601 -19.42 -12.43 -14.14
CA ALA A 601 -20.25 -12.06 -15.28
C ALA A 601 -19.44 -11.27 -16.34
N LEU A 602 -18.62 -10.30 -15.91
CA LEU A 602 -17.74 -9.53 -16.80
C LEU A 602 -16.71 -10.43 -17.48
N TRP A 603 -16.02 -11.30 -16.74
CA TRP A 603 -15.06 -12.27 -17.28
C TRP A 603 -15.71 -13.21 -18.29
N TRP A 604 -16.91 -13.71 -17.98
CA TRP A 604 -17.68 -14.53 -18.91
C TRP A 604 -18.02 -13.76 -20.19
N VAL A 605 -18.52 -12.53 -20.08
CA VAL A 605 -18.81 -11.66 -21.25
C VAL A 605 -17.55 -11.42 -22.09
N MET A 606 -16.44 -11.04 -21.45
CA MET A 606 -15.17 -10.78 -22.12
C MET A 606 -14.67 -12.01 -22.89
N LEU A 607 -14.61 -13.17 -22.22
CA LEU A 607 -14.06 -14.40 -22.82
C LEU A 607 -15.00 -15.03 -23.85
N ARG A 608 -16.32 -15.01 -23.63
CA ARG A 608 -17.30 -15.68 -24.50
C ARG A 608 -17.72 -14.84 -25.70
N TRP A 609 -17.74 -13.51 -25.56
CA TRP A 609 -18.29 -12.59 -26.57
C TRP A 609 -17.28 -11.59 -27.11
N ALA A 610 -16.44 -11.01 -26.25
CA ALA A 610 -15.49 -9.97 -26.66
C ALA A 610 -14.30 -10.54 -27.43
N VAL A 611 -13.65 -11.55 -26.84
CA VAL A 611 -12.46 -12.20 -27.38
C VAL A 611 -12.65 -12.71 -28.82
N PRO A 612 -13.69 -13.51 -29.15
CA PRO A 612 -13.84 -14.03 -30.52
C PRO A 612 -13.92 -12.94 -31.61
N ARG A 613 -14.47 -11.77 -31.28
CA ARG A 613 -14.57 -10.65 -32.23
C ARG A 613 -13.29 -9.81 -32.32
N LEU A 614 -12.46 -9.83 -31.28
CA LEU A 614 -11.22 -9.05 -31.20
C LEU A 614 -9.97 -9.85 -31.58
N GLN A 615 -10.06 -11.19 -31.63
CA GLN A 615 -8.93 -12.09 -31.94
C GLN A 615 -8.22 -11.78 -33.27
N GLY A 616 -8.95 -11.30 -34.28
CA GLY A 616 -8.36 -10.89 -35.55
C GLY A 616 -7.42 -9.67 -35.45
N ARG A 617 -7.52 -8.89 -34.38
CA ARG A 617 -6.71 -7.69 -34.12
C ARG A 617 -5.69 -7.87 -32.99
N PHE A 618 -6.00 -8.72 -32.02
CA PHE A 618 -5.15 -9.04 -30.88
C PHE A 618 -5.22 -10.54 -30.60
N THR A 619 -4.39 -11.31 -31.30
CA THR A 619 -4.44 -12.77 -31.30
C THR A 619 -4.16 -13.42 -29.94
N THR A 620 -3.33 -12.78 -29.12
CA THR A 620 -3.00 -13.22 -27.75
C THR A 620 -3.92 -12.61 -26.69
N LEU A 621 -5.03 -11.96 -27.06
CA LEU A 621 -5.95 -11.38 -26.08
C LEU A 621 -6.51 -12.42 -25.10
N ARG A 622 -6.89 -13.61 -25.59
CA ARG A 622 -7.38 -14.70 -24.73
C ARG A 622 -6.35 -15.14 -23.70
N PRO A 623 -5.12 -15.54 -24.06
CA PRO A 623 -4.13 -15.92 -23.05
C PRO A 623 -3.73 -14.73 -22.16
N THR A 624 -3.71 -13.49 -22.66
CA THR A 624 -3.47 -12.31 -21.82
C THR A 624 -4.52 -12.19 -20.71
N LEU A 625 -5.81 -12.30 -21.08
CA LEU A 625 -6.93 -12.23 -20.15
C LEU A 625 -6.91 -13.39 -19.14
N VAL A 626 -6.59 -14.61 -19.57
CA VAL A 626 -6.49 -15.76 -18.66
C VAL A 626 -5.32 -15.59 -17.68
N ALA A 627 -4.19 -15.03 -18.11
CA ALA A 627 -3.07 -14.73 -17.21
C ALA A 627 -3.48 -13.68 -16.16
N ILE A 628 -4.20 -12.62 -16.56
CA ILE A 628 -4.71 -11.61 -15.62
C ILE A 628 -5.74 -12.23 -14.66
N LEU A 629 -6.64 -13.10 -15.15
CA LEU A 629 -7.59 -13.80 -14.30
C LEU A 629 -6.89 -14.73 -13.30
N LEU A 630 -5.88 -15.47 -13.75
CA LEU A 630 -5.10 -16.36 -12.88
C LEU A 630 -4.39 -15.55 -11.79
N MET A 631 -3.76 -14.43 -12.17
CA MET A 631 -3.15 -13.49 -11.23
C MET A 631 -4.18 -12.94 -10.23
N ALA A 632 -5.35 -12.52 -10.71
CA ALA A 632 -6.41 -11.99 -9.87
C ALA A 632 -6.92 -13.02 -8.86
N VAL A 633 -7.14 -14.27 -9.28
CA VAL A 633 -7.61 -15.36 -8.42
C VAL A 633 -6.54 -15.75 -7.40
N VAL A 634 -5.32 -16.06 -7.87
CA VAL A 634 -4.23 -16.49 -6.97
C VAL A 634 -3.85 -15.37 -6.02
N GLY A 635 -3.73 -14.14 -6.52
CA GLY A 635 -3.44 -12.97 -5.69
C GLY A 635 -4.53 -12.67 -4.68
N THR A 636 -5.82 -12.86 -5.02
CA THR A 636 -6.92 -12.76 -4.06
C THR A 636 -6.78 -13.79 -2.94
N LEU A 637 -6.42 -15.04 -3.27
CA LEU A 637 -6.29 -16.10 -2.27
C LEU A 637 -5.01 -15.98 -1.42
N ALA A 638 -3.94 -15.43 -1.99
CA ALA A 638 -2.64 -15.34 -1.33
C ALA A 638 -2.49 -14.10 -0.44
N ASN A 639 -3.26 -13.04 -0.68
CA ASN A 639 -3.18 -11.78 0.05
C ASN A 639 -4.28 -11.64 1.10
N ASP A 640 -3.92 -11.00 2.21
CA ASP A 640 -4.82 -10.65 3.32
C ASP A 640 -5.92 -9.66 2.91
N GLY A 641 -5.63 -8.76 1.97
CA GLY A 641 -6.62 -7.86 1.37
C GLY A 641 -7.62 -8.53 0.43
N GLY A 642 -7.45 -9.84 0.16
CA GLY A 642 -8.37 -10.69 -0.59
C GLY A 642 -8.96 -10.03 -1.84
N ILE A 643 -10.25 -9.67 -1.76
CA ILE A 643 -11.00 -9.10 -2.90
C ILE A 643 -10.39 -7.80 -3.47
N GLY A 644 -9.54 -7.12 -2.70
CA GLY A 644 -8.80 -5.94 -3.13
C GLY A 644 -7.85 -6.17 -4.31
N VAL A 645 -7.50 -7.42 -4.63
CA VAL A 645 -6.75 -7.77 -5.86
C VAL A 645 -7.72 -8.01 -7.03
N TRP A 646 -8.81 -8.74 -6.78
CA TRP A 646 -9.82 -9.10 -7.78
C TRP A 646 -10.46 -7.88 -8.45
N GLN A 647 -10.86 -6.88 -7.65
CA GLN A 647 -11.56 -5.67 -8.11
C GLN A 647 -10.75 -4.86 -9.13
N PRO A 648 -9.55 -4.35 -8.80
CA PRO A 648 -8.74 -3.57 -9.74
C PRO A 648 -8.31 -4.39 -10.96
N ALA A 649 -7.95 -5.68 -10.81
CA ALA A 649 -7.59 -6.52 -11.96
C ALA A 649 -8.77 -6.70 -12.93
N THR A 650 -9.98 -6.94 -12.40
CA THR A 650 -11.20 -7.09 -13.21
C THR A 650 -11.60 -5.77 -13.87
N ALA A 651 -11.53 -4.66 -13.14
CA ALA A 651 -11.81 -3.32 -13.67
C ALA A 651 -10.83 -2.96 -14.81
N TYR A 652 -9.54 -3.24 -14.63
CA TYR A 652 -8.51 -2.98 -15.62
C TYR A 652 -8.72 -3.81 -16.90
N ALA A 653 -8.94 -5.13 -16.75
CA ALA A 653 -9.23 -6.02 -17.87
C ALA A 653 -10.48 -5.58 -18.65
N THR A 654 -11.56 -5.24 -17.94
CA THR A 654 -12.81 -4.76 -18.53
C THR A 654 -12.61 -3.46 -19.29
N THR A 655 -11.80 -2.55 -18.76
CA THR A 655 -11.48 -1.27 -19.38
C THR A 655 -10.73 -1.46 -20.69
N VAL A 656 -9.69 -2.31 -20.70
CA VAL A 656 -8.91 -2.62 -21.90
C VAL A 656 -9.78 -3.27 -22.97
N VAL A 657 -10.56 -4.29 -22.60
CA VAL A 657 -11.44 -5.01 -23.55
C VAL A 657 -12.54 -4.10 -24.08
N GLY A 658 -13.19 -3.32 -23.23
CA GLY A 658 -14.22 -2.36 -23.61
C GLY A 658 -13.68 -1.30 -24.58
N CYS A 659 -12.47 -0.78 -24.32
CA CYS A 659 -11.85 0.20 -25.20
C CYS A 659 -11.52 -0.39 -26.58
N LEU A 660 -10.97 -1.61 -26.62
CA LEU A 660 -10.71 -2.33 -27.88
C LEU A 660 -11.99 -2.59 -28.66
N TRP A 661 -13.07 -2.94 -27.95
CA TRP A 661 -14.39 -3.16 -28.54
C TRP A 661 -14.97 -1.88 -29.12
N ALA A 662 -14.98 -0.76 -28.39
CA ALA A 662 -15.44 0.54 -28.88
C ALA A 662 -14.67 0.99 -30.12
N ALA A 663 -13.34 0.85 -30.11
CA ALA A 663 -12.49 1.13 -31.27
C ALA A 663 -12.83 0.23 -32.48
N SER A 664 -13.24 -1.02 -32.24
CA SER A 664 -13.68 -1.93 -33.30
C SER A 664 -14.97 -1.50 -33.99
N LEU A 665 -15.97 -1.08 -33.21
CA LEU A 665 -17.26 -0.60 -33.71
C LEU A 665 -17.11 0.73 -34.45
N ARG A 666 -16.24 1.62 -33.95
CA ARG A 666 -15.91 2.87 -34.62
C ARG A 666 -15.31 2.66 -36.00
N ALA A 667 -14.37 1.71 -36.12
CA ALA A 667 -13.74 1.39 -37.40
C ALA A 667 -14.76 0.82 -38.41
N GLY A 668 -15.68 -0.02 -37.97
CA GLY A 668 -16.72 -0.62 -38.84
C GLY A 668 -17.69 0.41 -39.43
N ARG A 669 -17.98 1.52 -38.73
CA ARG A 669 -18.81 2.61 -39.26
C ARG A 669 -18.13 3.37 -40.40
N ARG A 670 -16.82 3.61 -40.32
CA ARG A 670 -16.07 4.34 -41.36
C ARG A 670 -16.00 3.58 -42.68
N SER A 671 -16.00 2.25 -42.64
CA SER A 671 -16.03 1.42 -43.86
C SER A 671 -17.41 1.30 -44.51
N GLY A 672 -18.50 1.62 -43.80
CA GLY A 672 -19.86 1.50 -44.32
C GLY A 672 -20.40 2.76 -45.02
N SER A 673 -19.64 3.86 -45.04
CA SER A 673 -20.10 5.18 -45.50
C SER A 673 -19.49 5.67 -46.83
N SER A 674 -18.91 4.79 -47.67
CA SER A 674 -18.56 5.15 -49.05
C SER A 674 -19.60 4.61 -50.04
N PRO A 675 -20.58 5.42 -50.49
CA PRO A 675 -21.27 5.14 -51.74
C PRO A 675 -20.34 5.54 -52.89
N SER A 676 -19.73 4.55 -53.54
CA SER A 676 -19.10 4.76 -54.85
C SER A 676 -20.19 5.15 -55.86
N PRO A 677 -20.11 6.33 -56.52
CA PRO A 677 -21.09 6.70 -57.53
C PRO A 677 -20.89 5.81 -58.76
N LEU A 678 -21.87 4.95 -59.02
CA LEU A 678 -21.98 4.19 -60.26
C LEU A 678 -22.09 5.18 -61.43
N ARG A 679 -21.02 5.27 -62.19
CA ARG A 679 -20.94 5.95 -63.49
C ARG A 679 -21.93 5.27 -64.43
N ARG A 680 -23.13 5.85 -64.60
CA ARG A 680 -24.08 5.46 -65.65
C ARG A 680 -23.48 5.85 -67.00
N GLY A 681 -22.99 4.88 -67.75
CA GLY A 681 -22.76 5.04 -69.18
C GLY A 681 -24.11 5.00 -69.90
N THR A 682 -24.38 6.02 -70.70
CA THR A 682 -25.45 6.04 -71.70
C THR A 682 -25.08 5.11 -72.87
N PRO A 683 -26.01 4.30 -73.39
CA PRO A 683 -25.80 3.57 -74.63
C PRO A 683 -26.11 4.46 -75.84
N ARG A 684 -25.31 4.30 -76.91
CA ARG A 684 -25.61 4.82 -78.25
C ARG A 684 -26.88 4.15 -78.80
N ALA A 685 -27.78 4.96 -79.34
CA ALA A 685 -28.39 4.78 -80.64
C ALA A 685 -28.41 6.16 -81.30
#